data_AF-A0A3D1A5V4-F1
#
_entry.id   AF-A0A3D1A5V4-F1
#
_cell.length_a   1.000
_cell.length_b   1.000
_cell.length_c   1.000
_cell.angle_alpha   90.00
_cell.angle_beta   90.00
_cell.angle_gamma   90.00
#
_symmetry.space_group_name_H-M   'P 1'
#
loop_
_entity.id
_entity.type
_entity.pdbx_description
1 polymer ?
#
loop_
_entity_poly.entity_id
_entity_poly.type
_entity_poly.pdbx_seq_one_letter_code
_entity_poly.pdbx_strand_id
1 'polypeptide(L)'
;VSHAFHSEIVAPAMGPYRNFLQNIPIKPADMKILSNVTADFFPTDPQGIYDMLIKQMTSPVEFIKQLERMYAEGVRTFIECGPKRVLSAFATSTLKDKKDITVLASNHPKRGGITELNDLLANMTALGIPVNWDGKLPQNGGKFFNPYYQNWALKATAPAYAPVSGGPAAALPADKASFAEKMGFNFNPMAVSGIAGGTPGTWDKLFREGNLDEILAGKNMIEPIPGEWRARQIDKNIIRVVKSPITGAGTIEKIDSVDQAIKLSARRGSLDIEAEFGLPHTVAKALDSTFKMAIGAGVLALKDAGLPLIHYYKKTTTGSYLPLKWALPEPVASETGVVFASAFPVTESLLKEVTHYFNHKYSGKTAEQLWEVYHRIVDKLPTEADKAGLRAWLQKEFAGYQPGEGKDPYSFSQNFLLKVIPIADSQFAQWVGAKGPTIHVSAACASTTQAVHIAESWIRAGKCKRVVVIAADDITSEHVQEWTMPGFLASGTATTKENVSEAALPFDRRRHGLIVGAGAVGMVIEDETLTRARGMKPLARLLLSECANSAFHVTRLDTDHVASVMENFIKKVERVYGLKKEEIAPYTMFMSHETYTPARGGSAAAEVKALRQAFGPSADKVVVSNVKGFTGHTMGAGLEDVVAVRALNTGIIPPIANYKEADPELAGINLSKGGHYDLKYALRFAAGFGSHMAMSMTERVWKAGESRYEDQARYNAWIREVSGDPAAELEVVFNTLRVKDKKTAGKPPALPAAPVKEPVGVAAAPAAKPAAAAPQHYAEPKPAPAPRPAAPSGLSEESVKEAVLAMITEKTGYPKDMLEL
;
A
#
# COMPACT_ATOMS: atom_id res chain seq x y z
N VAL A 1 20.55 -28.32 -27.58
CA VAL A 1 21.27 -28.31 -28.88
C VAL A 1 20.51 -29.26 -29.79
N SER A 2 20.13 -28.86 -31.00
CA SER A 2 19.21 -29.64 -31.85
C SER A 2 19.88 -30.70 -32.74
N HIS A 3 21.22 -30.73 -32.81
CA HIS A 3 22.01 -31.64 -33.63
C HIS A 3 23.30 -32.06 -32.89
N ALA A 4 23.91 -33.18 -33.30
CA ALA A 4 25.15 -33.72 -32.71
C ALA A 4 26.42 -32.97 -33.17
N PHE A 5 26.51 -31.67 -32.85
CA PHE A 5 27.73 -30.87 -33.08
C PHE A 5 28.93 -31.47 -32.33
N HIS A 6 30.15 -31.25 -32.84
CA HIS A 6 31.39 -31.85 -32.34
C HIS A 6 31.47 -33.37 -32.54
N SER A 7 30.88 -33.86 -33.64
CA SER A 7 30.94 -35.27 -34.07
C SER A 7 31.04 -35.38 -35.59
N GLU A 8 31.49 -36.54 -36.08
CA GLU A 8 31.58 -36.82 -37.52
C GLU A 8 30.21 -36.75 -38.25
N ILE A 9 29.09 -36.80 -37.53
CA ILE A 9 27.74 -36.73 -38.13
C ILE A 9 27.51 -35.40 -38.86
N VAL A 10 28.18 -34.33 -38.43
CA VAL A 10 28.09 -33.01 -39.07
C VAL A 10 29.16 -32.79 -40.14
N ALA A 11 29.96 -33.80 -40.49
CA ALA A 11 30.99 -33.70 -41.54
C ALA A 11 30.46 -33.20 -42.89
N PRO A 12 29.24 -33.55 -43.36
CA PRO A 12 28.70 -32.99 -44.61
C PRO A 12 28.55 -31.46 -44.60
N ALA A 13 28.42 -30.84 -43.41
CA ALA A 13 28.34 -29.39 -43.28
C ALA A 13 29.70 -28.69 -43.37
N MET A 14 30.82 -29.43 -43.33
CA MET A 14 32.17 -28.85 -43.40
C MET A 14 32.44 -28.14 -44.73
N GLY A 15 31.90 -28.64 -45.85
CA GLY A 15 32.07 -28.02 -47.17
C GLY A 15 31.45 -26.61 -47.23
N PRO A 16 30.14 -26.47 -46.98
CA PRO A 16 29.49 -25.17 -46.87
C PRO A 16 30.14 -24.24 -45.83
N TYR A 17 30.56 -24.79 -44.69
CA TYR A 17 31.23 -24.00 -43.65
C TYR A 17 32.64 -23.53 -44.06
N ARG A 18 33.42 -24.37 -44.74
CA ARG A 18 34.72 -23.99 -45.32
C ARG A 18 34.54 -22.86 -46.32
N ASN A 19 33.56 -22.95 -47.21
CA ASN A 19 33.28 -21.90 -48.20
C ASN A 19 32.85 -20.59 -47.53
N PHE A 20 32.08 -20.66 -46.45
CA PHE A 20 31.73 -19.48 -45.66
C PHE A 20 32.97 -18.85 -45.01
N LEU A 21 33.79 -19.65 -44.33
CA LEU A 21 34.98 -19.17 -43.64
C LEU A 21 35.98 -18.53 -44.60
N GLN A 22 36.17 -19.05 -45.81
CA GLN A 22 37.08 -18.48 -46.81
C GLN A 22 36.79 -16.99 -47.15
N ASN A 23 35.58 -16.51 -46.88
CA ASN A 23 35.19 -15.13 -47.10
C ASN A 23 35.44 -14.20 -45.88
N ILE A 24 35.94 -14.74 -44.77
CA ILE A 24 36.19 -13.99 -43.54
C ILE A 24 37.69 -13.82 -43.35
N PRO A 25 38.26 -12.61 -43.46
CA PRO A 25 39.70 -12.42 -43.32
C PRO A 25 40.19 -12.81 -41.92
N ILE A 26 40.93 -13.93 -41.83
CA ILE A 26 41.56 -14.40 -40.59
C ILE A 26 42.90 -13.72 -40.37
N LYS A 27 43.09 -13.25 -39.14
CA LYS A 27 44.36 -12.71 -38.64
C LYS A 27 44.86 -13.59 -37.49
N PRO A 28 46.19 -13.65 -37.26
CA PRO A 28 46.74 -14.26 -36.06
C PRO A 28 46.14 -13.60 -34.81
N ALA A 29 45.89 -14.38 -33.76
CA ALA A 29 45.33 -13.86 -32.53
C ALA A 29 46.39 -13.12 -31.70
N ASP A 30 46.05 -11.92 -31.22
CA ASP A 30 46.90 -11.13 -30.32
C ASP A 30 46.96 -11.69 -28.89
N MET A 31 46.14 -12.70 -28.61
CA MET A 31 46.09 -13.42 -27.33
C MET A 31 46.28 -14.92 -27.59
N LYS A 32 46.87 -15.60 -26.60
CA LYS A 32 46.98 -17.06 -26.63
C LYS A 32 45.59 -17.69 -26.51
N ILE A 33 45.18 -18.48 -27.50
CA ILE A 33 43.91 -19.20 -27.52
C ILE A 33 44.21 -20.69 -27.58
N LEU A 34 43.62 -21.50 -26.69
CA LEU A 34 43.68 -22.95 -26.80
C LEU A 34 42.55 -23.47 -27.69
N SER A 35 42.86 -24.50 -28.48
CA SER A 35 41.91 -25.19 -29.33
C SER A 35 41.09 -26.20 -28.54
N ASN A 36 39.77 -26.14 -28.74
CA ASN A 36 38.85 -27.15 -28.25
C ASN A 36 39.07 -28.55 -28.84
N VAL A 37 39.83 -28.66 -29.94
CA VAL A 37 40.10 -29.91 -30.62
C VAL A 37 41.33 -30.62 -30.07
N THR A 38 42.42 -29.87 -29.87
CA THR A 38 43.73 -30.44 -29.51
C THR A 38 44.10 -30.21 -28.05
N ALA A 39 43.40 -29.31 -27.36
CA ALA A 39 43.80 -28.77 -26.07
C ALA A 39 45.20 -28.12 -26.04
N ASP A 40 45.67 -27.67 -27.21
CA ASP A 40 46.92 -26.91 -27.35
C ASP A 40 46.63 -25.56 -28.02
N PHE A 41 47.62 -24.65 -28.04
CA PHE A 41 47.45 -23.33 -28.63
C PHE A 41 47.11 -23.40 -30.12
N PHE A 42 46.23 -22.51 -30.57
CA PHE A 42 45.90 -22.36 -31.98
C PHE A 42 47.17 -22.06 -32.81
N PRO A 43 47.24 -22.55 -34.07
CA PRO A 43 48.29 -22.14 -35.00
C PRO A 43 48.30 -20.62 -35.21
N THR A 44 49.46 -20.07 -35.53
CA THR A 44 49.61 -18.62 -35.78
C THR A 44 49.42 -18.25 -37.25
N ASP A 45 49.56 -19.20 -38.17
CA ASP A 45 49.32 -18.97 -39.59
C ASP A 45 47.82 -19.02 -39.92
N PRO A 46 47.30 -18.13 -40.78
CA PRO A 46 45.88 -18.08 -41.09
C PRO A 46 45.29 -19.40 -41.61
N GLN A 47 46.06 -20.17 -42.40
CA GLN A 47 45.59 -21.43 -42.97
C GLN A 47 45.41 -22.51 -41.89
N GLY A 48 46.37 -22.63 -40.96
CA GLY A 48 46.25 -23.50 -39.80
C GLY A 48 45.08 -23.13 -38.89
N ILE A 49 44.78 -21.83 -38.72
CA ILE A 49 43.59 -21.38 -37.98
C ILE A 49 42.31 -21.81 -38.72
N TYR A 50 42.22 -21.60 -40.03
CA TYR A 50 41.09 -22.07 -40.83
C TYR A 50 40.85 -23.56 -40.69
N ASP A 51 41.90 -24.37 -40.87
CA ASP A 51 41.78 -25.81 -40.83
C ASP A 51 41.39 -26.30 -39.43
N MET A 52 41.88 -25.64 -38.36
CA MET A 52 41.46 -25.91 -36.99
C MET A 52 39.98 -25.58 -36.75
N LEU A 53 39.49 -24.43 -37.22
CA LEU A 53 38.09 -24.03 -37.09
C LEU A 53 37.14 -24.96 -37.84
N ILE A 54 37.53 -25.43 -39.02
CA ILE A 54 36.76 -26.40 -39.80
C ILE A 54 36.74 -27.75 -39.09
N LYS A 55 37.90 -28.22 -38.62
CA LYS A 55 38.04 -29.48 -37.88
C LYS A 55 37.25 -29.47 -36.56
N GLN A 56 37.10 -28.32 -35.91
CA GLN A 56 36.36 -28.18 -34.65
C GLN A 56 34.89 -28.57 -34.77
N MET A 57 34.28 -28.44 -35.96
CA MET A 57 32.88 -28.82 -36.15
C MET A 57 32.64 -30.32 -35.93
N THR A 58 33.59 -31.16 -36.36
CA THR A 58 33.46 -32.63 -36.34
C THR A 58 34.25 -33.29 -35.22
N SER A 59 35.14 -32.54 -34.57
CA SER A 59 35.96 -33.07 -33.48
C SER A 59 35.30 -32.87 -32.12
N PRO A 60 35.48 -33.81 -31.18
CA PRO A 60 35.02 -33.65 -29.80
C PRO A 60 35.71 -32.48 -29.10
N VAL A 61 35.08 -31.96 -28.05
CA VAL A 61 35.60 -30.83 -27.25
C VAL A 61 36.45 -31.35 -26.08
N GLU A 62 37.76 -31.14 -26.16
CA GLU A 62 38.74 -31.51 -25.14
C GLU A 62 38.79 -30.50 -23.98
N PHE A 63 37.67 -30.28 -23.29
CA PHE A 63 37.53 -29.22 -22.28
C PHE A 63 38.41 -29.45 -21.02
N ILE A 64 38.46 -30.70 -20.54
CA ILE A 64 39.23 -31.06 -19.33
C ILE A 64 40.73 -30.82 -19.54
N LYS A 65 41.28 -31.36 -20.64
CA LYS A 65 42.70 -31.19 -20.99
C LYS A 65 43.06 -29.72 -21.17
N GLN A 66 42.17 -28.90 -21.71
CA GLN A 66 42.40 -27.46 -21.84
C GLN A 66 42.55 -26.77 -20.49
N LEU A 67 41.67 -27.05 -19.53
CA LEU A 67 41.77 -26.46 -18.19
C LEU A 67 43.05 -26.89 -17.48
N GLU A 68 43.41 -28.17 -17.59
CA GLU A 68 44.66 -28.70 -17.03
C GLU A 68 45.89 -28.06 -17.69
N ARG A 69 45.88 -27.91 -19.02
CA ARG A 69 46.95 -27.24 -19.78
C ARG A 69 47.06 -25.76 -19.41
N MET A 70 45.95 -25.03 -19.32
CA MET A 70 45.93 -23.63 -18.87
C MET A 70 46.49 -23.49 -17.45
N TYR A 71 46.12 -24.39 -16.53
CA TYR A 71 46.66 -24.40 -15.19
C TYR A 71 48.17 -24.71 -15.18
N ALA A 72 48.63 -25.66 -15.98
CA ALA A 72 50.05 -25.97 -16.14
C ALA A 72 50.86 -24.78 -16.70
N GLU A 73 50.25 -23.96 -17.55
CA GLU A 73 50.82 -22.71 -18.09
C GLU A 73 50.71 -21.52 -17.09
N GLY A 74 50.28 -21.76 -15.86
CA GLY A 74 50.28 -20.76 -14.78
C GLY A 74 48.97 -20.00 -14.61
N VAL A 75 47.90 -20.34 -15.35
CA VAL A 75 46.58 -19.70 -15.15
C VAL A 75 46.00 -20.14 -13.80
N ARG A 76 45.53 -19.17 -13.02
CA ARG A 76 44.89 -19.41 -11.71
C ARG A 76 43.49 -18.82 -11.60
N THR A 77 43.13 -17.89 -12.48
CA THR A 77 41.79 -17.30 -12.51
C THR A 77 41.09 -17.71 -13.79
N PHE A 78 39.93 -18.35 -13.67
CA PHE A 78 39.09 -18.81 -14.78
C PHE A 78 37.78 -18.02 -14.78
N ILE A 79 37.44 -17.41 -15.91
CA ILE A 79 36.25 -16.57 -16.04
C ILE A 79 35.35 -17.13 -17.14
N GLU A 80 34.12 -17.54 -16.80
CA GLU A 80 33.10 -17.92 -17.78
C GLU A 80 32.39 -16.67 -18.31
N CYS A 81 32.49 -16.45 -19.62
CA CYS A 81 31.77 -15.40 -20.33
C CYS A 81 30.52 -15.98 -20.99
N GLY A 82 29.38 -15.94 -20.30
CA GLY A 82 28.12 -16.46 -20.82
C GLY A 82 26.95 -16.34 -19.85
N PRO A 83 25.70 -16.54 -20.29
CA PRO A 83 24.50 -16.23 -19.51
C PRO A 83 24.20 -17.21 -18.37
N LYS A 84 25.09 -18.16 -18.07
CA LYS A 84 24.91 -19.25 -17.09
C LYS A 84 26.24 -19.53 -16.38
N ARG A 85 26.29 -20.59 -15.56
CA ARG A 85 27.46 -21.03 -14.79
C ARG A 85 27.89 -22.47 -15.11
N VAL A 86 27.64 -22.91 -16.34
CA VAL A 86 27.83 -24.33 -16.70
C VAL A 86 29.32 -24.64 -16.79
N LEU A 87 30.10 -23.80 -17.46
CA LEU A 87 31.54 -24.01 -17.61
C LEU A 87 32.28 -23.75 -16.30
N SER A 88 31.80 -22.82 -15.48
CA SER A 88 32.33 -22.53 -14.14
C SER A 88 32.21 -23.75 -13.24
N ALA A 89 31.03 -24.40 -13.23
CA ALA A 89 30.81 -25.61 -12.45
C ALA A 89 31.73 -26.75 -12.92
N PHE A 90 31.87 -26.96 -14.23
CA PHE A 90 32.82 -27.94 -14.76
C PHE A 90 34.27 -27.59 -14.43
N ALA A 91 34.67 -26.32 -14.52
CA ALA A 91 36.03 -25.90 -14.17
C ALA A 91 36.35 -26.11 -12.69
N THR A 92 35.42 -25.75 -11.80
CA THR A 92 35.55 -26.04 -10.36
C THR A 92 35.63 -27.55 -10.09
N SER A 93 34.85 -28.37 -10.80
CA SER A 93 34.87 -29.83 -10.64
C SER A 93 36.16 -30.46 -11.17
N THR A 94 36.63 -30.05 -12.36
CA THR A 94 37.84 -30.58 -13.01
C THR A 94 39.09 -30.23 -12.22
N LEU A 95 39.20 -29.00 -11.71
CA LEU A 95 40.36 -28.53 -10.97
C LEU A 95 40.17 -28.56 -9.45
N LYS A 96 39.20 -29.33 -8.95
CA LYS A 96 38.80 -29.37 -7.52
C LYS A 96 39.95 -29.59 -6.54
N ASP A 97 41.01 -30.29 -6.97
CA ASP A 97 42.17 -30.62 -6.14
C ASP A 97 43.22 -29.49 -6.11
N LYS A 98 43.02 -28.41 -6.88
CA LYS A 98 43.87 -27.22 -6.92
C LYS A 98 43.28 -26.14 -6.01
N LYS A 99 44.00 -25.77 -4.96
CA LYS A 99 43.51 -24.84 -3.91
C LYS A 99 43.79 -23.37 -4.20
N ASP A 100 44.61 -23.09 -5.21
CA ASP A 100 45.09 -21.77 -5.61
C ASP A 100 44.36 -21.22 -6.84
N ILE A 101 43.20 -21.78 -7.19
CA ILE A 101 42.39 -21.32 -8.30
C ILE A 101 41.20 -20.48 -7.85
N THR A 102 40.77 -19.55 -8.69
CA THR A 102 39.50 -18.85 -8.56
C THR A 102 38.69 -19.02 -9.85
N VAL A 103 37.41 -19.37 -9.72
CA VAL A 103 36.50 -19.55 -10.84
C VAL A 103 35.33 -18.58 -10.71
N LEU A 104 35.15 -17.72 -11.71
CA LEU A 104 34.16 -16.64 -11.72
C LEU A 104 33.29 -16.74 -12.96
N ALA A 105 32.08 -16.19 -12.89
CA ALA A 105 31.16 -16.11 -14.03
C ALA A 105 30.73 -14.67 -14.26
N SER A 106 30.48 -14.28 -15.51
CA SER A 106 30.09 -12.91 -15.86
C SER A 106 28.58 -12.67 -15.85
N ASN A 107 27.76 -13.72 -15.81
CA ASN A 107 26.30 -13.59 -15.81
C ASN A 107 25.63 -14.85 -15.22
N HIS A 108 24.56 -14.66 -14.45
CA HIS A 108 23.77 -15.76 -13.90
C HIS A 108 22.27 -15.44 -13.98
N PRO A 109 21.44 -16.34 -14.54
CA PRO A 109 20.07 -16.00 -14.92
C PRO A 109 19.14 -15.79 -13.72
N LYS A 110 19.47 -16.33 -12.54
CA LYS A 110 18.71 -16.09 -11.29
C LYS A 110 19.25 -14.95 -10.43
N ARG A 111 20.49 -14.50 -10.66
CA ARG A 111 21.12 -13.39 -9.88
C ARG A 111 21.11 -12.07 -10.63
N GLY A 112 20.94 -12.12 -11.96
CA GLY A 112 20.90 -10.97 -12.86
C GLY A 112 22.28 -10.63 -13.40
N GLY A 113 22.38 -10.36 -14.71
CA GLY A 113 23.68 -10.18 -15.37
C GLY A 113 24.48 -8.97 -14.91
N ILE A 114 23.83 -7.88 -14.52
CA ILE A 114 24.53 -6.70 -13.99
C ILE A 114 25.13 -6.98 -12.60
N THR A 115 24.40 -7.70 -11.76
CA THR A 115 24.86 -8.09 -10.42
C THR A 115 26.07 -9.01 -10.51
N GLU A 116 25.98 -10.06 -11.34
CA GLU A 116 27.07 -11.03 -11.49
C GLU A 116 28.31 -10.41 -12.14
N LEU A 117 28.13 -9.50 -13.11
CA LEU A 117 29.24 -8.76 -13.71
C LEU A 117 29.91 -7.81 -12.70
N ASN A 118 29.14 -7.15 -11.83
CA ASN A 118 29.72 -6.34 -10.75
C ASN A 118 30.46 -7.21 -9.72
N ASP A 119 29.91 -8.37 -9.36
CA ASP A 119 30.58 -9.34 -8.49
C ASP A 119 31.90 -9.83 -9.13
N LEU A 120 31.91 -10.13 -10.42
CA LEU A 120 33.11 -10.48 -11.18
C LEU A 120 34.18 -9.38 -11.09
N LEU A 121 33.80 -8.13 -11.37
CA LEU A 121 34.74 -6.99 -11.33
C LEU A 121 35.28 -6.72 -9.91
N ALA A 122 34.44 -6.89 -8.89
CA ALA A 122 34.85 -6.80 -7.50
C ALA A 122 35.85 -7.92 -7.13
N ASN A 123 35.59 -9.16 -7.55
CA ASN A 123 36.50 -10.28 -7.32
C ASN A 123 37.83 -10.11 -8.08
N MET A 124 37.81 -9.65 -9.34
CA MET A 124 39.03 -9.35 -10.09
C MET A 124 39.89 -8.28 -9.39
N THR A 125 39.25 -7.23 -8.87
CA THR A 125 39.92 -6.17 -8.11
C THR A 125 40.51 -6.71 -6.80
N ALA A 126 39.77 -7.56 -6.07
CA ALA A 126 40.24 -8.20 -4.85
C ALA A 126 41.40 -9.17 -5.08
N LEU A 127 41.44 -9.83 -6.24
CA LEU A 127 42.56 -10.68 -6.68
C LEU A 127 43.77 -9.88 -7.19
N GLY A 128 43.72 -8.56 -7.17
CA GLY A 128 44.80 -7.69 -7.64
C GLY A 128 44.97 -7.67 -9.17
N ILE A 129 43.99 -8.16 -9.92
CA ILE A 129 44.03 -8.11 -11.39
C ILE A 129 43.65 -6.69 -11.81
N PRO A 130 44.54 -5.94 -12.49
CA PRO A 130 44.25 -4.57 -12.87
C PRO A 130 43.14 -4.55 -13.92
N VAL A 131 42.00 -3.96 -13.55
CA VAL A 131 40.92 -3.70 -14.51
C VAL A 131 41.15 -2.34 -15.14
N ASN A 132 41.36 -2.33 -16.45
CA ASN A 132 41.52 -1.11 -17.22
C ASN A 132 40.15 -0.47 -17.50
N TRP A 133 39.94 0.75 -16.99
CA TRP A 133 38.70 1.51 -17.15
C TRP A 133 38.76 2.55 -18.28
N ASP A 134 39.89 2.68 -18.98
CA ASP A 134 40.16 3.70 -20.01
C ASP A 134 39.57 3.36 -21.39
N GLY A 135 38.56 2.50 -21.43
CA GLY A 135 37.82 2.16 -22.65
C GLY A 135 36.79 3.22 -23.06
N LYS A 136 36.36 3.20 -24.32
CA LYS A 136 35.19 3.98 -24.78
C LYS A 136 33.98 3.64 -23.91
N LEU A 137 33.42 4.64 -23.22
CA LEU A 137 32.14 4.53 -22.54
C LEU A 137 31.08 4.02 -23.55
N PRO A 138 30.27 2.99 -23.21
CA PRO A 138 29.18 2.55 -24.06
C PRO A 138 28.24 3.73 -24.32
N GLN A 139 27.89 3.98 -25.59
CA GLN A 139 26.98 5.06 -25.95
C GLN A 139 25.61 4.87 -25.28
N ASN A 140 24.92 5.98 -25.03
CA ASN A 140 23.70 6.10 -24.22
C ASN A 140 22.73 4.91 -24.34
N GLY A 141 22.45 4.29 -23.18
CA GLY A 141 21.54 3.16 -23.02
C GLY A 141 22.09 2.00 -22.19
N GLY A 142 23.42 1.90 -22.00
CA GLY A 142 24.05 0.86 -21.18
C GLY A 142 24.48 1.37 -19.79
N LYS A 143 23.87 0.85 -18.72
CA LYS A 143 24.35 1.08 -17.34
C LYS A 143 25.63 0.28 -17.10
N PHE A 144 26.82 0.84 -17.26
CA PHE A 144 28.01 0.21 -16.66
C PHE A 144 29.10 1.21 -16.30
N PHE A 145 29.59 1.02 -15.07
CA PHE A 145 30.67 1.70 -14.37
C PHE A 145 30.36 2.98 -13.57
N ASN A 146 30.77 2.94 -12.29
CA ASN A 146 30.32 3.81 -11.21
C ASN A 146 31.44 4.80 -10.81
N PRO A 147 31.30 6.12 -11.05
CA PRO A 147 32.32 7.14 -10.73
C PRO A 147 32.61 7.32 -9.22
N TYR A 148 31.85 6.65 -8.34
CA TYR A 148 32.04 6.73 -6.90
C TYR A 148 33.35 6.07 -6.42
N TYR A 149 33.94 5.14 -7.17
CA TYR A 149 35.15 4.43 -6.75
C TYR A 149 36.41 5.32 -6.79
N GLN A 150 36.49 6.28 -7.73
CA GLN A 150 37.58 7.27 -7.77
C GLN A 150 37.53 8.27 -6.61
N ASN A 151 36.32 8.69 -6.22
CA ASN A 151 36.14 9.66 -5.14
C ASN A 151 36.43 9.08 -3.75
N TRP A 152 36.21 7.78 -3.57
CA TRP A 152 36.52 7.07 -2.34
C TRP A 152 38.04 6.92 -2.10
N ALA A 153 38.83 6.75 -3.16
CA ALA A 153 40.28 6.53 -3.05
C ALA A 153 41.11 7.79 -2.72
N LEU A 154 40.55 9.00 -2.85
CA LEU A 154 41.34 10.24 -2.89
C LEU A 154 41.11 11.26 -1.78
N LYS A 155 40.14 11.10 -0.87
CA LYS A 155 39.96 12.08 0.23
C LYS A 155 39.58 11.46 1.56
N ALA A 156 40.62 11.20 2.37
CA ALA A 156 40.53 11.19 3.83
C ALA A 156 40.75 12.63 4.34
N THR A 157 39.69 13.26 4.85
CA THR A 157 39.66 14.23 5.96
C THR A 157 38.27 14.89 5.97
N ALA A 158 37.52 14.66 7.05
CA ALA A 158 36.27 15.35 7.31
C ALA A 158 36.53 16.82 7.69
N PRO A 159 35.55 17.72 7.48
CA PRO A 159 35.06 18.45 8.65
C PRO A 159 33.55 18.76 8.68
N ALA A 160 33.08 18.97 9.91
CA ALA A 160 31.98 19.79 10.42
C ALA A 160 30.63 19.84 9.67
N TYR A 161 29.60 19.31 10.34
CA TYR A 161 28.19 19.35 9.93
C TYR A 161 27.60 20.77 9.98
N ALA A 162 27.19 21.29 8.83
CA ALA A 162 26.21 22.36 8.69
C ALA A 162 24.78 21.76 8.71
N PRO A 163 23.74 22.51 9.11
CA PRO A 163 22.36 22.06 9.01
C PRO A 163 22.05 21.70 7.56
N VAL A 164 21.54 20.48 7.33
CA VAL A 164 21.11 20.03 6.01
C VAL A 164 19.86 20.83 5.63
N SER A 165 20.05 21.99 5.00
CA SER A 165 19.05 22.48 4.05
C SER A 165 18.94 21.40 2.98
N GLY A 166 17.80 20.73 2.90
CA GLY A 166 17.52 19.75 1.86
C GLY A 166 17.77 20.38 0.50
N GLY A 167 18.94 20.11 -0.07
CA GLY A 167 19.20 20.38 -1.47
C GLY A 167 18.19 19.59 -2.30
N PRO A 168 17.77 20.11 -3.47
CA PRO A 168 16.89 19.37 -4.35
C PRO A 168 17.47 17.97 -4.61
N ALA A 169 16.59 16.97 -4.69
CA ALA A 169 16.96 15.63 -5.15
C ALA A 169 17.89 15.78 -6.37
N ALA A 170 19.02 15.06 -6.38
CA ALA A 170 20.02 15.20 -7.42
C ALA A 170 19.35 15.22 -8.80
N ALA A 171 19.60 16.29 -9.56
CA ALA A 171 18.91 16.53 -10.84
C ALA A 171 19.01 15.27 -11.72
N LEU A 172 17.87 14.82 -12.25
CA LEU A 172 17.86 13.69 -13.17
C LEU A 172 18.83 13.99 -14.33
N PRO A 173 19.69 13.04 -14.71
CA PRO A 173 20.47 13.15 -15.95
C PRO A 173 19.56 13.60 -17.10
N ALA A 174 20.03 14.51 -17.96
CA ALA A 174 19.18 15.22 -18.92
C ALA A 174 18.34 14.31 -19.83
N ASP A 175 18.85 13.13 -20.18
CA ASP A 175 18.16 12.10 -20.95
C ASP A 175 16.98 11.49 -20.17
N LYS A 176 17.15 11.23 -18.87
CA LYS A 176 16.10 10.74 -17.98
C LYS A 176 15.13 11.84 -17.58
N ALA A 177 15.60 13.07 -17.43
CA ALA A 177 14.73 14.24 -17.23
C ALA A 177 13.80 14.41 -18.44
N SER A 178 14.34 14.27 -19.66
CA SER A 178 13.54 14.30 -20.89
C SER A 178 12.52 13.17 -20.97
N PHE A 179 12.88 11.94 -20.56
CA PHE A 179 11.91 10.83 -20.51
C PHE A 179 10.83 11.05 -19.45
N ALA A 180 11.23 11.46 -18.24
CA ALA A 180 10.33 11.77 -17.15
C ALA A 180 9.31 12.85 -17.54
N GLU A 181 9.80 13.94 -18.15
CA GLU A 181 8.97 15.03 -18.66
C GLU A 181 8.00 14.54 -19.73
N LYS A 182 8.48 13.76 -20.73
CA LYS A 182 7.62 13.19 -21.79
C LYS A 182 6.52 12.27 -21.25
N MET A 183 6.80 11.54 -20.18
CA MET A 183 5.84 10.61 -19.56
C MET A 183 5.02 11.26 -18.43
N GLY A 184 5.30 12.52 -18.09
CA GLY A 184 4.63 13.24 -17.01
C GLY A 184 4.98 12.75 -15.60
N PHE A 185 6.12 12.08 -15.40
CA PHE A 185 6.52 11.62 -14.06
C PHE A 185 6.97 12.79 -13.18
N ASN A 186 6.51 12.81 -11.93
CA ASN A 186 6.88 13.80 -10.93
C ASN A 186 7.91 13.24 -9.94
N PHE A 187 9.08 13.87 -9.91
CA PHE A 187 10.18 13.55 -9.00
C PHE A 187 10.45 14.64 -7.96
N ASN A 188 9.59 15.65 -7.87
CA ASN A 188 9.68 16.66 -6.84
C ASN A 188 9.52 16.05 -5.43
N PRO A 189 10.05 16.71 -4.39
CA PRO A 189 9.74 16.38 -3.01
C PRO A 189 8.23 16.40 -2.77
N MET A 190 7.75 15.52 -1.90
CA MET A 190 6.35 15.42 -1.57
C MET A 190 6.09 15.96 -0.18
N ALA A 191 4.98 16.67 -0.02
CA ALA A 191 4.60 17.32 1.21
C ALA A 191 3.32 16.71 1.76
N VAL A 192 3.28 16.54 3.09
CA VAL A 192 2.02 16.54 3.85
C VAL A 192 1.76 18.00 4.21
N SER A 193 0.80 18.62 3.54
CA SER A 193 0.52 20.05 3.72
C SER A 193 -0.59 20.33 4.72
N GLY A 194 -1.55 19.41 4.91
CA GLY A 194 -2.60 19.55 5.90
C GLY A 194 -2.98 18.21 6.51
N ILE A 195 -3.35 18.21 7.80
CA ILE A 195 -3.84 17.04 8.53
C ILE A 195 -5.09 17.37 9.33
N ALA A 196 -5.91 16.36 9.58
CA ALA A 196 -7.03 16.43 10.51
C ALA A 196 -7.28 15.06 11.15
N GLY A 197 -7.64 15.07 12.43
CA GLY A 197 -8.12 13.89 13.15
C GLY A 197 -9.52 14.14 13.68
N GLY A 198 -10.39 13.14 13.57
CA GLY A 198 -11.61 13.00 14.36
C GLY A 198 -11.37 11.87 15.37
N THR A 199 -11.46 12.17 16.65
CA THR A 199 -10.98 11.25 17.71
C THR A 199 -12.14 10.73 18.57
N PRO A 200 -11.96 9.57 19.24
CA PRO A 200 -12.92 9.08 20.21
C PRO A 200 -13.17 10.05 21.37
N GLY A 201 -14.27 9.79 22.10
CA GLY A 201 -14.68 10.49 23.31
C GLY A 201 -16.13 10.93 23.22
N THR A 202 -17.04 10.18 23.85
CA THR A 202 -18.50 10.46 23.78
C THR A 202 -18.93 11.75 24.48
N TRP A 203 -18.05 12.33 25.29
CA TRP A 203 -18.32 13.56 26.07
C TRP A 203 -18.24 14.85 25.25
N ASP A 204 -17.78 14.81 23.99
CA ASP A 204 -17.61 16.00 23.15
C ASP A 204 -17.76 15.66 21.65
N LYS A 205 -17.46 16.62 20.78
CA LYS A 205 -17.47 16.50 19.33
C LYS A 205 -16.31 15.62 18.84
N LEU A 206 -16.57 14.94 17.73
CA LEU A 206 -15.57 14.17 16.99
C LEU A 206 -14.39 15.05 16.55
N PHE A 207 -14.70 16.24 16.02
CA PHE A 207 -13.74 17.23 15.53
C PHE A 207 -13.57 18.41 16.49
N ARG A 208 -13.25 18.12 17.76
CA ARG A 208 -12.90 19.15 18.74
C ARG A 208 -11.48 19.67 18.53
N GLU A 209 -11.25 20.92 18.91
CA GLU A 209 -9.96 21.59 18.81
C GLU A 209 -8.89 20.91 19.69
N GLY A 210 -7.65 20.84 19.23
CA GLY A 210 -6.54 20.26 19.99
C GLY A 210 -6.61 18.73 20.20
N ASN A 211 -7.54 18.01 19.55
CA ASN A 211 -7.73 16.58 19.79
C ASN A 211 -6.49 15.69 19.50
N LEU A 212 -5.66 16.05 18.52
CA LEU A 212 -4.39 15.36 18.28
C LEU A 212 -3.40 15.59 19.42
N ASP A 213 -3.40 16.78 20.02
CA ASP A 213 -2.55 17.10 21.16
C ASP A 213 -3.01 16.37 22.43
N GLU A 214 -4.33 16.13 22.59
CA GLU A 214 -4.86 15.27 23.65
C GLU A 214 -4.29 13.85 23.57
N ILE A 215 -4.17 13.29 22.36
CA ILE A 215 -3.56 11.97 22.13
C ILE A 215 -2.07 12.01 22.50
N LEU A 216 -1.35 13.05 22.08
CA LEU A 216 0.07 13.22 22.43
C LEU A 216 0.30 13.39 23.93
N ALA A 217 -0.65 13.98 24.64
CA ALA A 217 -0.67 14.08 26.09
C ALA A 217 -1.07 12.77 26.81
N GLY A 218 -1.44 11.72 26.07
CA GLY A 218 -1.85 10.43 26.64
C GLY A 218 -3.24 10.44 27.27
N LYS A 219 -4.17 11.30 26.79
CA LYS A 219 -5.55 11.33 27.27
C LYS A 219 -6.26 10.02 26.89
N ASN A 220 -6.73 9.27 27.88
CA ASN A 220 -7.53 8.07 27.65
C ASN A 220 -8.90 8.41 27.04
N MET A 221 -9.26 7.72 25.97
CA MET A 221 -10.56 7.84 25.28
C MET A 221 -11.33 6.52 25.20
N ILE A 222 -10.88 5.52 25.94
CA ILE A 222 -11.55 4.23 26.09
C ILE A 222 -12.57 4.33 27.22
N GLU A 223 -13.81 3.91 26.93
CA GLU A 223 -14.95 4.03 27.82
C GLU A 223 -15.69 2.69 27.97
N PRO A 224 -16.43 2.48 29.07
CA PRO A 224 -17.30 1.32 29.22
C PRO A 224 -18.42 1.26 28.17
N ILE A 225 -18.72 0.06 27.70
CA ILE A 225 -19.88 -0.22 26.86
C ILE A 225 -21.14 -0.36 27.74
N PRO A 226 -22.25 0.31 27.40
CA PRO A 226 -23.52 0.18 28.12
C PRO A 226 -23.95 -1.29 28.32
N GLY A 227 -24.52 -1.60 29.49
CA GLY A 227 -24.90 -2.98 29.84
C GLY A 227 -25.88 -3.62 28.85
N GLU A 228 -26.85 -2.86 28.35
CA GLU A 228 -27.78 -3.29 27.31
C GLU A 228 -27.08 -3.69 26.00
N TRP A 229 -26.06 -2.94 25.58
CA TRP A 229 -25.32 -3.24 24.35
C TRP A 229 -24.49 -4.51 24.52
N ARG A 230 -23.91 -4.73 25.71
CA ARG A 230 -23.21 -5.96 26.06
C ARG A 230 -24.14 -7.18 26.05
N ALA A 231 -25.37 -7.04 26.54
CA ALA A 231 -26.37 -8.11 26.46
C ALA A 231 -26.69 -8.49 25.00
N ARG A 232 -26.84 -7.49 24.11
CA ARG A 232 -27.07 -7.72 22.67
C ARG A 232 -25.90 -8.41 21.97
N GLN A 233 -24.67 -8.25 22.46
CA GLN A 233 -23.52 -9.00 21.93
C GLN A 233 -23.68 -10.51 22.22
N ILE A 234 -24.03 -10.87 23.44
CA ILE A 234 -24.11 -12.28 23.90
C ILE A 234 -25.28 -13.02 23.25
N ASP A 235 -26.36 -12.32 22.91
CA ASP A 235 -27.53 -12.88 22.23
C ASP A 235 -27.22 -13.50 20.84
N LYS A 236 -26.01 -13.29 20.30
CA LYS A 236 -25.60 -13.84 18.99
C LYS A 236 -25.15 -15.30 19.02
N ASN A 237 -25.37 -16.03 20.12
CA ASN A 237 -24.98 -17.44 20.28
C ASN A 237 -23.51 -17.69 19.91
N ILE A 238 -22.62 -16.85 20.44
CA ILE A 238 -21.22 -16.84 20.06
C ILE A 238 -20.56 -18.16 20.52
N ILE A 239 -19.87 -18.80 19.58
CA ILE A 239 -18.97 -19.93 19.86
C ILE A 239 -17.54 -19.52 19.55
N ARG A 240 -16.60 -19.97 20.39
CA ARG A 240 -15.17 -19.68 20.26
C ARG A 240 -14.38 -20.97 20.33
N VAL A 241 -13.37 -21.11 19.47
CA VAL A 241 -12.40 -22.19 19.57
C VAL A 241 -11.29 -21.77 20.54
N VAL A 242 -11.18 -22.47 21.66
CA VAL A 242 -10.11 -22.31 22.65
C VAL A 242 -9.13 -23.45 22.48
N LYS A 243 -7.83 -23.14 22.33
CA LYS A 243 -6.80 -24.17 22.23
C LYS A 243 -6.20 -24.42 23.59
N SER A 244 -6.11 -25.70 23.97
CA SER A 244 -5.38 -26.10 25.17
C SER A 244 -3.92 -25.63 25.06
N PRO A 245 -3.40 -24.87 26.03
CA PRO A 245 -2.00 -24.46 26.02
C PRO A 245 -1.04 -25.65 26.22
N ILE A 246 -1.53 -26.80 26.70
CA ILE A 246 -0.75 -28.01 26.96
C ILE A 246 -0.77 -28.95 25.75
N THR A 247 -1.94 -29.19 25.15
CA THR A 247 -2.12 -30.23 24.13
C THR A 247 -2.31 -29.68 22.72
N GLY A 248 -2.57 -28.38 22.56
CA GLY A 248 -2.86 -27.74 21.28
C GLY A 248 -4.22 -28.11 20.65
N ALA A 249 -4.96 -29.05 21.26
CA ALA A 249 -6.30 -29.45 20.86
C ALA A 249 -7.29 -28.28 21.06
N GLY A 250 -8.18 -28.07 20.09
CA GLY A 250 -9.20 -27.02 20.15
C GLY A 250 -10.49 -27.55 20.78
N THR A 251 -10.98 -26.89 21.82
CA THR A 251 -12.33 -27.05 22.37
C THR A 251 -13.22 -25.91 21.88
N ILE A 252 -14.50 -26.20 21.63
CA ILE A 252 -15.50 -25.17 21.30
C ILE A 252 -16.16 -24.75 22.61
N GLU A 253 -16.05 -23.48 22.96
CA GLU A 253 -16.69 -22.87 24.12
C GLU A 253 -17.81 -21.94 23.66
N LYS A 254 -18.94 -21.98 24.35
CA LYS A 254 -20.03 -21.02 24.17
C LYS A 254 -19.78 -19.81 25.04
N ILE A 255 -19.98 -18.61 24.50
CA ILE A 255 -19.98 -17.36 25.26
C ILE A 255 -21.44 -17.00 25.52
N ASP A 256 -21.92 -17.22 26.74
CA ASP A 256 -23.32 -17.04 27.12
C ASP A 256 -23.52 -16.15 28.36
N SER A 257 -22.44 -15.56 28.90
CA SER A 257 -22.49 -14.57 29.97
C SER A 257 -22.08 -13.18 29.52
N VAL A 258 -22.79 -12.15 30.01
CA VAL A 258 -22.45 -10.73 29.82
C VAL A 258 -21.06 -10.39 30.39
N ASP A 259 -20.58 -11.15 31.37
CA ASP A 259 -19.23 -11.00 31.92
C ASP A 259 -18.13 -11.41 30.94
N GLN A 260 -18.49 -12.17 29.90
CA GLN A 260 -17.58 -12.57 28.83
C GLN A 260 -17.71 -11.67 27.58
N ALA A 261 -18.60 -10.68 27.58
CA ALA A 261 -18.73 -9.70 26.50
C ALA A 261 -17.53 -8.76 26.41
N ILE A 262 -17.40 -8.03 25.29
CA ILE A 262 -16.49 -6.89 25.23
C ILE A 262 -17.07 -5.78 26.10
N LYS A 263 -16.24 -5.25 27.01
CA LYS A 263 -16.67 -4.28 28.02
C LYS A 263 -16.22 -2.86 27.76
N LEU A 264 -15.23 -2.67 26.89
CA LEU A 264 -14.59 -1.39 26.64
C LEU A 264 -14.54 -1.10 25.14
N SER A 265 -14.78 0.15 24.76
CA SER A 265 -14.51 0.67 23.42
C SER A 265 -14.23 2.16 23.45
N ALA A 266 -13.47 2.64 22.47
CA ALA A 266 -13.24 4.07 22.28
C ALA A 266 -14.25 4.62 21.27
N ARG A 267 -15.43 5.02 21.76
CA ARG A 267 -16.56 5.43 20.93
C ARG A 267 -16.37 6.84 20.41
N ARG A 268 -16.85 7.14 19.20
CA ARG A 268 -16.71 8.49 18.62
C ARG A 268 -17.49 9.56 19.41
N GLY A 269 -17.00 10.79 19.32
CA GLY A 269 -17.77 11.97 19.71
C GLY A 269 -18.95 12.28 18.78
N SER A 270 -19.75 13.28 19.16
CA SER A 270 -20.87 13.75 18.34
C SER A 270 -20.38 14.39 17.03
N LEU A 271 -21.18 14.28 15.97
CA LEU A 271 -20.92 14.95 14.68
C LEU A 271 -22.25 15.43 14.11
N ASP A 272 -22.38 16.74 13.96
CA ASP A 272 -23.43 17.37 13.17
C ASP A 272 -22.81 17.95 11.89
N ILE A 273 -22.82 17.17 10.81
CA ILE A 273 -22.20 17.57 9.54
C ILE A 273 -22.88 18.81 8.92
N GLU A 274 -24.14 19.07 9.24
CA GLU A 274 -24.87 20.24 8.72
C GLU A 274 -24.42 21.49 9.49
N ALA A 275 -24.47 21.45 10.82
CA ALA A 275 -24.11 22.59 11.66
C ALA A 275 -22.60 22.88 11.67
N GLU A 276 -21.76 21.85 11.58
CA GLU A 276 -20.31 21.99 11.70
C GLU A 276 -19.61 22.21 10.35
N PHE A 277 -20.19 21.72 9.24
CA PHE A 277 -19.57 21.75 7.91
C PHE A 277 -20.47 22.32 6.79
N GLY A 278 -21.70 22.75 7.13
CA GLY A 278 -22.59 23.41 6.17
C GLY A 278 -23.11 22.49 5.07
N LEU A 279 -23.05 21.18 5.27
CA LEU A 279 -23.53 20.22 4.29
C LEU A 279 -25.07 20.31 4.18
N PRO A 280 -25.66 20.43 2.98
CA PRO A 280 -27.10 20.56 2.84
C PRO A 280 -27.84 19.33 3.39
N HIS A 281 -28.96 19.55 4.08
CA HIS A 281 -29.77 18.49 4.70
C HIS A 281 -30.08 17.32 3.77
N THR A 282 -30.45 17.59 2.52
CA THR A 282 -30.77 16.56 1.51
C THR A 282 -29.57 15.67 1.19
N VAL A 283 -28.37 16.25 1.13
CA VAL A 283 -27.11 15.53 0.93
C VAL A 283 -26.73 14.78 2.21
N ALA A 284 -26.75 15.44 3.36
CA ALA A 284 -26.43 14.84 4.66
C ALA A 284 -27.33 13.62 4.97
N LYS A 285 -28.61 13.66 4.61
CA LYS A 285 -29.55 12.53 4.76
C LYS A 285 -29.21 11.34 3.85
N ALA A 286 -28.52 11.57 2.74
CA ALA A 286 -28.13 10.55 1.76
C ALA A 286 -26.75 9.91 2.05
N LEU A 287 -26.01 10.40 3.04
CA LEU A 287 -24.70 9.86 3.43
C LEU A 287 -24.80 8.84 4.56
N ASP A 288 -23.91 7.83 4.50
CA ASP A 288 -23.56 7.01 5.66
C ASP A 288 -22.85 7.85 6.74
N SER A 289 -22.89 7.42 8.01
CA SER A 289 -22.17 8.10 9.09
C SER A 289 -20.68 8.14 8.86
N THR A 290 -20.08 7.06 8.37
CA THR A 290 -18.65 6.96 8.08
C THR A 290 -18.26 7.94 6.97
N PHE A 291 -19.14 8.17 5.99
CA PHE A 291 -18.90 9.14 4.91
C PHE A 291 -18.88 10.57 5.46
N LYS A 292 -19.83 10.91 6.34
CA LYS A 292 -19.87 12.23 7.01
C LYS A 292 -18.58 12.49 7.79
N MET A 293 -18.11 11.48 8.53
CA MET A 293 -16.85 11.55 9.27
C MET A 293 -15.66 11.80 8.32
N ALA A 294 -15.52 11.00 7.26
CA ALA A 294 -14.43 11.16 6.29
C ALA A 294 -14.46 12.54 5.60
N ILE A 295 -15.64 13.02 5.19
CA ILE A 295 -15.83 14.33 4.57
C ILE A 295 -15.42 15.47 5.51
N GLY A 296 -15.87 15.44 6.78
CA GLY A 296 -15.50 16.45 7.77
C GLY A 296 -13.98 16.52 7.98
N ALA A 297 -13.33 15.36 8.06
CA ALA A 297 -11.87 15.29 8.19
C ALA A 297 -11.15 15.86 6.95
N GLY A 298 -11.65 15.56 5.74
CA GLY A 298 -11.13 16.12 4.50
C GLY A 298 -11.24 17.64 4.40
N VAL A 299 -12.36 18.22 4.84
CA VAL A 299 -12.55 19.68 4.87
C VAL A 299 -11.55 20.34 5.82
N LEU A 300 -11.36 19.76 7.01
CA LEU A 300 -10.37 20.26 7.98
C LEU A 300 -8.95 20.15 7.46
N ALA A 301 -8.61 19.07 6.76
CA ALA A 301 -7.29 18.90 6.15
C ALA A 301 -7.03 19.92 5.03
N LEU A 302 -8.05 20.26 4.23
CA LEU A 302 -7.96 21.35 3.24
C LEU A 302 -7.76 22.72 3.91
N LYS A 303 -8.48 22.99 5.00
CA LYS A 303 -8.30 24.20 5.81
C LYS A 303 -6.88 24.29 6.36
N ASP A 304 -6.36 23.22 6.94
CA ASP A 304 -5.00 23.15 7.51
C ASP A 304 -3.89 23.26 6.43
N ALA A 305 -4.16 22.76 5.22
CA ALA A 305 -3.31 22.94 4.05
C ALA A 305 -3.31 24.37 3.49
N GLY A 306 -4.22 25.24 3.95
CA GLY A 306 -4.40 26.61 3.44
C GLY A 306 -5.02 26.65 2.04
N LEU A 307 -5.88 25.69 1.71
CA LEU A 307 -6.55 25.60 0.41
C LEU A 307 -8.02 26.04 0.55
N PRO A 308 -8.36 27.30 0.19
CA PRO A 308 -9.72 27.79 0.36
C PRO A 308 -10.67 27.27 -0.73
N LEU A 309 -11.96 27.23 -0.41
CA LEU A 309 -13.01 27.18 -1.42
C LEU A 309 -13.36 28.59 -1.92
N ILE A 310 -13.83 28.69 -3.17
CA ILE A 310 -14.45 29.89 -3.74
C ILE A 310 -15.90 29.59 -4.10
N HIS A 311 -16.69 30.66 -4.20
CA HIS A 311 -18.10 30.54 -4.55
C HIS A 311 -18.31 30.63 -6.07
N TYR A 312 -18.82 29.56 -6.66
CA TYR A 312 -19.14 29.49 -8.09
C TYR A 312 -20.53 30.02 -8.37
N TYR A 313 -20.69 30.61 -9.56
CA TYR A 313 -21.93 31.21 -10.02
C TYR A 313 -22.33 30.68 -11.40
N LYS A 314 -23.62 30.49 -11.62
CA LYS A 314 -24.18 30.11 -12.93
C LYS A 314 -24.86 31.32 -13.57
N LYS A 315 -24.48 31.64 -14.82
CA LYS A 315 -25.19 32.65 -15.63
C LYS A 315 -26.56 32.11 -16.05
N THR A 316 -27.61 32.87 -15.79
CA THR A 316 -28.98 32.55 -16.21
C THR A 316 -29.21 32.97 -17.66
N THR A 317 -30.31 32.47 -18.25
CA THR A 317 -30.78 32.90 -19.58
C THR A 317 -31.06 34.40 -19.66
N THR A 318 -31.38 35.04 -18.52
CA THR A 318 -31.62 36.49 -18.39
C THR A 318 -30.34 37.32 -18.23
N GLY A 319 -29.17 36.66 -18.20
CA GLY A 319 -27.87 37.33 -18.01
C GLY A 319 -27.48 37.59 -16.55
N SER A 320 -28.39 37.40 -15.59
CA SER A 320 -28.10 37.44 -14.16
C SER A 320 -27.26 36.24 -13.70
N TYR A 321 -26.59 36.34 -12.55
CA TYR A 321 -25.78 35.26 -11.98
C TYR A 321 -26.41 34.74 -10.70
N LEU A 322 -26.60 33.43 -10.61
CA LEU A 322 -27.11 32.74 -9.44
C LEU A 322 -26.00 31.98 -8.71
N PRO A 323 -25.96 32.07 -7.37
CA PRO A 323 -25.15 31.19 -6.53
C PRO A 323 -25.27 29.71 -6.93
N LEU A 324 -24.14 29.03 -7.12
CA LEU A 324 -24.12 27.61 -7.49
C LEU A 324 -23.60 26.72 -6.35
N LYS A 325 -22.31 26.86 -5.99
CA LYS A 325 -21.69 26.03 -4.95
C LYS A 325 -20.36 26.62 -4.46
N TRP A 326 -19.94 26.19 -3.27
CA TRP A 326 -18.56 26.32 -2.82
C TRP A 326 -17.72 25.17 -3.37
N ALA A 327 -16.53 25.46 -3.89
CA ALA A 327 -15.59 24.45 -4.37
C ALA A 327 -14.16 25.02 -4.45
N LEU A 328 -13.16 24.15 -4.55
CA LEU A 328 -11.78 24.54 -4.82
C LEU A 328 -11.72 25.35 -6.12
N PRO A 329 -10.85 26.37 -6.20
CA PRO A 329 -10.58 27.09 -7.44
C PRO A 329 -10.21 26.15 -8.59
N GLU A 330 -10.61 26.47 -9.82
CA GLU A 330 -10.50 25.52 -10.94
C GLU A 330 -9.08 24.97 -11.17
N PRO A 331 -8.00 25.80 -11.16
CA PRO A 331 -6.64 25.28 -11.32
C PRO A 331 -6.23 24.30 -10.20
N VAL A 332 -6.78 24.47 -9.00
CA VAL A 332 -6.52 23.60 -7.84
C VAL A 332 -7.38 22.35 -7.95
N ALA A 333 -8.66 22.51 -8.31
CA ALA A 333 -9.66 21.47 -8.45
C ALA A 333 -9.29 20.43 -9.53
N SER A 334 -8.84 20.89 -10.70
CA SER A 334 -8.47 20.04 -11.84
C SER A 334 -7.30 19.10 -11.54
N GLU A 335 -6.47 19.45 -10.56
CA GLU A 335 -5.24 18.74 -10.20
C GLU A 335 -5.32 18.01 -8.86
N THR A 336 -6.50 18.00 -8.23
CA THR A 336 -6.73 17.37 -6.92
C THR A 336 -7.50 16.06 -7.08
N GLY A 337 -6.87 14.93 -6.74
CA GLY A 337 -7.53 13.64 -6.57
C GLY A 337 -8.03 13.41 -5.14
N VAL A 338 -8.81 12.34 -4.94
CA VAL A 338 -9.35 11.98 -3.62
C VAL A 338 -9.22 10.48 -3.39
N VAL A 339 -8.71 10.06 -2.23
CA VAL A 339 -8.70 8.66 -1.83
C VAL A 339 -9.52 8.51 -0.56
N PHE A 340 -10.54 7.66 -0.58
CA PHE A 340 -11.30 7.28 0.60
C PHE A 340 -10.76 5.96 1.17
N ALA A 341 -10.32 5.96 2.42
CA ALA A 341 -9.84 4.76 3.11
C ALA A 341 -10.79 4.34 4.24
N SER A 342 -11.27 3.11 4.22
CA SER A 342 -12.15 2.59 5.28
C SER A 342 -12.25 1.07 5.20
N ALA A 343 -12.22 0.40 6.35
CA ALA A 343 -12.45 -1.03 6.45
C ALA A 343 -13.95 -1.37 6.50
N PHE A 344 -14.77 -0.48 7.07
CA PHE A 344 -16.21 -0.67 7.29
C PHE A 344 -17.03 0.54 6.79
N PRO A 345 -17.00 0.85 5.47
CA PRO A 345 -17.44 2.15 4.96
C PRO A 345 -18.95 2.40 5.03
N VAL A 346 -19.78 1.35 5.04
CA VAL A 346 -21.25 1.45 4.83
C VAL A 346 -22.08 0.62 5.81
N THR A 347 -21.42 0.02 6.80
CA THR A 347 -22.03 -1.01 7.66
C THR A 347 -23.18 -0.43 8.48
N GLU A 348 -23.09 0.81 8.93
CA GLU A 348 -24.14 1.49 9.69
C GLU A 348 -25.44 1.59 8.87
N SER A 349 -25.39 2.16 7.66
CA SER A 349 -26.58 2.34 6.84
C SER A 349 -27.21 1.01 6.43
N LEU A 350 -26.39 0.02 6.09
CA LEU A 350 -26.88 -1.31 5.73
C LEU A 350 -27.60 -1.97 6.91
N LEU A 351 -26.99 -1.97 8.10
CA LEU A 351 -27.59 -2.56 9.30
C LEU A 351 -28.86 -1.81 9.71
N LYS A 352 -28.88 -0.47 9.63
CA LYS A 352 -30.10 0.31 9.89
C LYS A 352 -31.23 -0.04 8.94
N GLU A 353 -30.96 -0.13 7.64
CA GLU A 353 -31.98 -0.45 6.64
C GLU A 353 -32.56 -1.86 6.87
N VAL A 354 -31.69 -2.85 7.06
CA VAL A 354 -32.10 -4.24 7.33
C VAL A 354 -32.87 -4.30 8.66
N THR A 355 -32.35 -3.70 9.72
CA THR A 355 -33.01 -3.69 11.03
C THR A 355 -34.37 -3.03 10.96
N HIS A 356 -34.50 -1.90 10.26
CA HIS A 356 -35.78 -1.22 10.07
C HIS A 356 -36.79 -2.09 9.31
N TYR A 357 -36.38 -2.73 8.21
CA TYR A 357 -37.24 -3.65 7.46
C TYR A 357 -37.71 -4.84 8.32
N PHE A 358 -36.80 -5.52 9.03
CA PHE A 358 -37.14 -6.68 9.86
C PHE A 358 -37.98 -6.27 11.09
N ASN A 359 -37.71 -5.12 11.70
CA ASN A 359 -38.53 -4.58 12.78
C ASN A 359 -39.95 -4.28 12.28
N HIS A 360 -40.11 -3.69 11.10
CA HIS A 360 -41.43 -3.48 10.52
C HIS A 360 -42.13 -4.80 10.19
N LYS A 361 -41.44 -5.72 9.52
CA LYS A 361 -42.01 -6.99 9.04
C LYS A 361 -42.36 -7.97 10.14
N TYR A 362 -41.55 -8.03 11.21
CA TYR A 362 -41.65 -9.08 12.24
C TYR A 362 -41.91 -8.52 13.64
N SER A 363 -41.49 -7.29 13.93
CA SER A 363 -41.76 -6.63 15.23
C SER A 363 -42.96 -5.68 15.18
N GLY A 364 -43.59 -5.52 14.01
CA GLY A 364 -44.74 -4.65 13.72
C GLY A 364 -46.07 -5.38 13.57
N LYS A 365 -46.24 -6.55 14.18
CA LYS A 365 -47.59 -7.10 14.33
C LYS A 365 -48.39 -6.16 15.23
N THR A 366 -49.58 -5.73 14.82
CA THR A 366 -50.46 -4.97 15.72
C THR A 366 -50.76 -5.80 16.98
N ALA A 367 -51.22 -5.17 18.07
CA ALA A 367 -51.73 -5.91 19.24
C ALA A 367 -52.63 -7.04 18.76
N GLU A 368 -53.57 -6.76 17.84
CA GLU A 368 -54.49 -7.77 17.33
C GLU A 368 -53.77 -8.92 16.62
N GLN A 369 -52.76 -8.67 15.78
CA GLN A 369 -52.05 -9.73 15.06
C GLN A 369 -51.18 -10.61 15.96
N LEU A 370 -50.66 -10.06 17.05
CA LEU A 370 -50.00 -10.84 18.10
C LEU A 370 -51.05 -11.66 18.87
N TRP A 371 -52.13 -11.02 19.29
CA TRP A 371 -53.26 -11.69 19.95
C TRP A 371 -53.86 -12.80 19.10
N GLU A 372 -53.97 -12.67 17.77
CA GLU A 372 -54.43 -13.76 16.90
C GLU A 372 -53.54 -14.99 16.92
N VAL A 373 -52.21 -14.80 16.88
CA VAL A 373 -51.27 -15.92 16.98
C VAL A 373 -51.34 -16.54 18.37
N TYR A 374 -51.48 -15.73 19.41
CA TYR A 374 -51.63 -16.20 20.78
C TYR A 374 -52.95 -16.95 20.99
N HIS A 375 -54.07 -16.47 20.46
CA HIS A 375 -55.36 -17.15 20.49
C HIS A 375 -55.26 -18.52 19.83
N ARG A 376 -54.60 -18.62 18.67
CA ARG A 376 -54.36 -19.92 18.00
C ARG A 376 -53.48 -20.88 18.80
N ILE A 377 -52.57 -20.39 19.65
CA ILE A 377 -51.74 -21.23 20.52
C ILE A 377 -52.53 -21.65 21.76
N VAL A 378 -53.23 -20.72 22.40
CA VAL A 378 -54.08 -20.98 23.56
C VAL A 378 -55.18 -21.98 23.21
N ASP A 379 -55.83 -21.85 22.05
CA ASP A 379 -56.91 -22.75 21.62
C ASP A 379 -56.44 -24.20 21.38
N LYS A 380 -55.13 -24.41 21.18
CA LYS A 380 -54.53 -25.75 21.06
C LYS A 380 -54.21 -26.41 22.40
N LEU A 381 -54.35 -25.71 23.52
CA LEU A 381 -54.13 -26.31 24.84
C LEU A 381 -55.31 -27.20 25.25
N PRO A 382 -55.04 -28.35 25.88
CA PRO A 382 -56.05 -29.40 26.09
C PRO A 382 -57.04 -29.09 27.21
N THR A 383 -56.70 -28.25 28.18
CA THR A 383 -57.56 -27.95 29.35
C THR A 383 -57.84 -26.46 29.49
N GLU A 384 -59.02 -26.10 29.99
CA GLU A 384 -59.38 -24.70 30.25
C GLU A 384 -58.52 -24.05 31.34
N ALA A 385 -57.97 -24.85 32.26
CA ALA A 385 -57.04 -24.38 33.28
C ALA A 385 -55.71 -23.90 32.66
N ASP A 386 -55.14 -24.67 31.72
CA ASP A 386 -53.90 -24.29 31.03
C ASP A 386 -54.10 -23.05 30.15
N LYS A 387 -55.27 -22.96 29.49
CA LYS A 387 -55.66 -21.78 28.71
C LYS A 387 -55.76 -20.53 29.56
N ALA A 388 -56.41 -20.63 30.72
CA ALA A 388 -56.53 -19.53 31.67
C ALA A 388 -55.18 -19.10 32.24
N GLY A 389 -54.32 -20.07 32.59
CA GLY A 389 -52.96 -19.81 33.09
C GLY A 389 -52.09 -19.09 32.07
N LEU A 390 -52.07 -19.57 30.81
CA LEU A 390 -51.29 -18.91 29.76
C LEU A 390 -51.84 -17.53 29.41
N ARG A 391 -53.16 -17.33 29.40
CA ARG A 391 -53.78 -16.01 29.19
C ARG A 391 -53.39 -15.02 30.29
N ALA A 392 -53.43 -15.43 31.56
CA ALA A 392 -53.07 -14.59 32.69
C ALA A 392 -51.57 -14.23 32.68
N TRP A 393 -50.71 -15.19 32.35
CA TRP A 393 -49.27 -14.95 32.18
C TRP A 393 -49.01 -13.96 31.03
N LEU A 394 -49.61 -14.17 29.85
CA LEU A 394 -49.47 -13.27 28.70
C LEU A 394 -49.97 -11.85 29.02
N GLN A 395 -51.15 -11.71 29.64
CA GLN A 395 -51.67 -10.40 30.03
C GLN A 395 -50.72 -9.66 30.98
N LYS A 396 -50.07 -10.37 31.89
CA LYS A 396 -49.07 -9.79 32.79
C LYS A 396 -47.80 -9.36 32.06
N GLU A 397 -47.26 -10.20 31.18
CA GLU A 397 -46.00 -9.92 30.46
C GLU A 397 -46.17 -8.86 29.35
N PHE A 398 -47.36 -8.79 28.74
CA PHE A 398 -47.69 -7.80 27.70
C PHE A 398 -48.41 -6.56 28.25
N ALA A 399 -48.62 -6.43 29.56
CA ALA A 399 -49.30 -5.28 30.18
C ALA A 399 -48.64 -3.92 29.87
N GLY A 400 -47.33 -3.92 29.57
CA GLY A 400 -46.57 -2.74 29.16
C GLY A 400 -46.28 -2.66 27.65
N TYR A 401 -46.80 -3.59 26.84
CA TYR A 401 -46.56 -3.61 25.40
C TYR A 401 -47.55 -2.67 24.70
N GLN A 402 -47.02 -1.61 24.10
CA GLN A 402 -47.74 -0.64 23.26
C GLN A 402 -47.40 -0.93 21.79
N PRO A 403 -48.23 -1.69 21.04
CA PRO A 403 -47.99 -1.91 19.62
C PRO A 403 -48.28 -0.63 18.84
N GLY A 404 -47.24 -0.12 18.18
CA GLY A 404 -47.42 0.82 17.07
C GLY A 404 -47.60 2.29 17.42
N GLU A 405 -47.58 2.73 18.68
CA GLU A 405 -47.52 4.16 18.96
C GLU A 405 -46.13 4.72 18.57
N GLY A 406 -46.09 5.51 17.48
CA GLY A 406 -44.91 6.27 17.07
C GLY A 406 -43.93 5.60 16.11
N LYS A 407 -44.24 4.43 15.53
CA LYS A 407 -43.34 3.77 14.56
C LYS A 407 -43.76 4.11 13.12
N ASP A 408 -42.95 4.92 12.45
CA ASP A 408 -43.07 5.29 11.04
C ASP A 408 -43.20 4.00 10.19
N PRO A 409 -44.21 3.86 9.29
CA PRO A 409 -44.26 2.74 8.37
C PRO A 409 -42.96 2.63 7.57
N TYR A 410 -42.44 1.41 7.43
CA TYR A 410 -41.20 1.21 6.69
C TYR A 410 -41.39 1.62 5.23
N SER A 411 -40.57 2.57 4.80
CA SER A 411 -40.41 2.92 3.39
C SER A 411 -38.97 2.65 2.97
N PHE A 412 -38.78 1.90 1.88
CA PHE A 412 -37.45 1.72 1.31
C PHE A 412 -36.89 3.06 0.84
N SER A 413 -35.71 3.43 1.34
CA SER A 413 -35.11 4.73 1.05
C SER A 413 -34.64 4.84 -0.40
N GLN A 414 -35.08 5.87 -1.13
CA GLN A 414 -34.53 6.21 -2.45
C GLN A 414 -33.01 6.49 -2.41
N ASN A 415 -32.47 6.84 -1.24
CA ASN A 415 -31.04 7.10 -1.04
C ASN A 415 -30.25 5.83 -0.69
N PHE A 416 -30.87 4.64 -0.68
CA PHE A 416 -30.22 3.41 -0.25
C PHE A 416 -28.87 3.18 -0.95
N LEU A 417 -28.84 3.25 -2.29
CA LEU A 417 -27.62 3.05 -3.07
C LEU A 417 -26.52 4.08 -2.73
N LEU A 418 -26.90 5.33 -2.48
CA LEU A 418 -25.95 6.39 -2.11
C LEU A 418 -25.33 6.18 -0.72
N LYS A 419 -25.95 5.35 0.11
CA LYS A 419 -25.47 4.99 1.45
C LYS A 419 -24.67 3.70 1.50
N VAL A 420 -24.90 2.76 0.57
CA VAL A 420 -24.31 1.40 0.64
C VAL A 420 -23.24 1.13 -0.40
N ILE A 421 -23.08 1.99 -1.41
CA ILE A 421 -21.93 1.94 -2.32
C ILE A 421 -20.81 2.79 -1.67
N PRO A 422 -19.58 2.29 -1.54
CA PRO A 422 -18.48 3.02 -0.89
C PRO A 422 -17.93 4.13 -1.78
N ILE A 423 -18.65 5.26 -1.85
CA ILE A 423 -18.37 6.40 -2.75
C ILE A 423 -18.10 7.72 -2.02
N ALA A 424 -17.62 7.67 -0.78
CA ALA A 424 -17.30 8.88 -0.02
C ALA A 424 -16.23 9.75 -0.71
N ASP A 425 -15.30 9.12 -1.44
CA ASP A 425 -14.31 9.80 -2.28
C ASP A 425 -14.99 10.70 -3.33
N SER A 426 -15.99 10.16 -4.04
CA SER A 426 -16.68 10.84 -5.12
C SER A 426 -17.64 11.91 -4.58
N GLN A 427 -18.28 11.65 -3.44
CA GLN A 427 -19.14 12.63 -2.76
C GLN A 427 -18.33 13.78 -2.16
N PHE A 428 -17.16 13.50 -1.57
CA PHE A 428 -16.23 14.54 -1.15
C PHE A 428 -15.70 15.33 -2.35
N ALA A 429 -15.29 14.65 -3.42
CA ALA A 429 -14.84 15.31 -4.65
C ALA A 429 -15.93 16.21 -5.26
N GLN A 430 -17.17 15.77 -5.29
CA GLN A 430 -18.31 16.59 -5.72
C GLN A 430 -18.47 17.83 -4.83
N TRP A 431 -18.38 17.65 -3.51
CA TRP A 431 -18.52 18.71 -2.51
C TRP A 431 -17.45 19.78 -2.64
N VAL A 432 -16.17 19.39 -2.70
CA VAL A 432 -15.06 20.34 -2.82
C VAL A 432 -14.71 20.68 -4.27
N GLY A 433 -15.41 20.10 -5.24
CA GLY A 433 -15.18 20.30 -6.67
C GLY A 433 -13.89 19.69 -7.22
N ALA A 434 -13.24 18.77 -6.52
CA ALA A 434 -12.05 18.06 -7.01
C ALA A 434 -12.39 17.22 -8.26
N LYS A 435 -11.51 17.25 -9.28
CA LYS A 435 -11.72 16.60 -10.59
C LYS A 435 -10.64 15.60 -10.98
N GLY A 436 -9.64 15.39 -10.11
CA GLY A 436 -8.65 14.35 -10.28
C GLY A 436 -9.22 12.95 -10.03
N PRO A 437 -8.38 11.90 -10.12
CA PRO A 437 -8.82 10.52 -9.88
C PRO A 437 -9.38 10.35 -8.46
N THR A 438 -10.41 9.51 -8.34
CA THR A 438 -10.98 9.12 -7.05
C THR A 438 -11.02 7.61 -6.89
N ILE A 439 -10.85 7.13 -5.66
CA ILE A 439 -10.93 5.69 -5.35
C ILE A 439 -11.29 5.45 -3.88
N HIS A 440 -12.06 4.40 -3.61
CA HIS A 440 -12.15 3.79 -2.28
C HIS A 440 -11.13 2.65 -2.15
N VAL A 441 -10.40 2.61 -1.03
CA VAL A 441 -9.46 1.54 -0.70
C VAL A 441 -9.78 0.94 0.67
N SER A 442 -9.70 -0.38 0.74
CA SER A 442 -9.71 -1.14 1.98
C SER A 442 -8.51 -2.09 2.02
N ALA A 443 -7.69 -1.92 3.04
CA ALA A 443 -6.58 -2.77 3.40
C ALA A 443 -6.70 -3.17 4.88
N ALA A 444 -7.95 -3.36 5.33
CA ALA A 444 -8.32 -3.46 6.73
C ALA A 444 -7.67 -2.32 7.54
N CYS A 445 -6.90 -2.65 8.58
CA CYS A 445 -6.29 -1.68 9.48
C CYS A 445 -5.12 -0.88 8.87
N ALA A 446 -4.65 -1.26 7.67
CA ALA A 446 -3.61 -0.55 6.93
C ALA A 446 -4.16 0.47 5.91
N SER A 447 -5.49 0.66 5.85
CA SER A 447 -6.16 1.42 4.78
C SER A 447 -5.65 2.86 4.62
N THR A 448 -5.49 3.62 5.71
CA THR A 448 -5.03 5.01 5.64
C THR A 448 -3.59 5.12 5.14
N THR A 449 -2.65 4.35 5.71
CA THR A 449 -1.25 4.34 5.24
C THR A 449 -1.14 3.82 3.79
N GLN A 450 -2.00 2.87 3.37
CA GLN A 450 -2.07 2.46 1.96
C GLN A 450 -2.64 3.56 1.05
N ALA A 451 -3.58 4.36 1.53
CA ALA A 451 -4.06 5.53 0.80
C ALA A 451 -2.96 6.60 0.63
N VAL A 452 -2.07 6.77 1.62
CA VAL A 452 -0.86 7.60 1.48
C VAL A 452 0.02 7.08 0.34
N HIS A 453 0.16 5.76 0.21
CA HIS A 453 0.93 5.16 -0.90
C HIS A 453 0.29 5.34 -2.27
N ILE A 454 -1.04 5.22 -2.36
CA ILE A 454 -1.78 5.51 -3.60
C ILE A 454 -1.62 6.99 -3.97
N ALA A 455 -1.72 7.89 -2.99
CA ALA A 455 -1.50 9.32 -3.19
C ALA A 455 -0.08 9.62 -3.70
N GLU A 456 0.94 9.02 -3.09
CA GLU A 456 2.33 9.11 -3.56
C GLU A 456 2.44 8.66 -5.01
N SER A 457 1.88 7.48 -5.31
CA SER A 457 1.96 6.85 -6.63
C SER A 457 1.26 7.67 -7.71
N TRP A 458 0.08 8.22 -7.43
CA TRP A 458 -0.66 9.05 -8.39
C TRP A 458 0.05 10.36 -8.69
N ILE A 459 0.61 11.02 -7.67
CA ILE A 459 1.35 12.26 -7.85
C ILE A 459 2.63 12.00 -8.63
N ARG A 460 3.41 10.97 -8.25
CA ARG A 460 4.62 10.58 -8.99
C ARG A 460 4.33 10.13 -10.42
N ALA A 461 3.20 9.51 -10.67
CA ALA A 461 2.75 9.11 -12.02
C ALA A 461 2.11 10.25 -12.84
N GLY A 462 2.11 11.49 -12.33
CA GLY A 462 1.55 12.65 -13.03
C GLY A 462 0.03 12.62 -13.22
N LYS A 463 -0.70 11.80 -12.45
CA LYS A 463 -2.16 11.67 -12.56
C LYS A 463 -2.91 12.84 -11.93
N CYS A 464 -2.29 13.47 -10.94
CA CYS A 464 -2.73 14.66 -10.23
C CYS A 464 -1.52 15.29 -9.55
N LYS A 465 -1.63 16.52 -9.05
CA LYS A 465 -0.54 17.16 -8.29
C LYS A 465 -0.77 17.15 -6.78
N ARG A 466 -2.01 16.83 -6.38
CA ARG A 466 -2.45 16.75 -4.99
C ARG A 466 -3.47 15.63 -4.84
N VAL A 467 -3.48 15.01 -3.67
CA VAL A 467 -4.50 14.06 -3.26
C VAL A 467 -4.97 14.42 -1.86
N VAL A 468 -6.28 14.48 -1.69
CA VAL A 468 -6.89 14.50 -0.35
C VAL A 468 -7.21 13.06 0.04
N VAL A 469 -6.52 12.56 1.05
CA VAL A 469 -6.86 11.29 1.70
C VAL A 469 -7.91 11.59 2.76
N ILE A 470 -9.07 10.96 2.65
CA ILE A 470 -10.11 10.97 3.67
C ILE A 470 -10.28 9.54 4.19
N ALA A 471 -10.39 9.37 5.50
CA ALA A 471 -10.59 8.06 6.08
C ALA A 471 -11.52 8.14 7.28
N ALA A 472 -12.31 7.09 7.50
CA ALA A 472 -13.15 6.97 8.68
C ALA A 472 -13.56 5.52 8.90
N ASP A 473 -13.77 5.16 10.15
CA ASP A 473 -14.47 3.93 10.57
C ASP A 473 -15.14 4.18 11.92
N ASP A 474 -16.36 3.69 12.07
CA ASP A 474 -17.07 3.64 13.36
C ASP A 474 -17.78 2.30 13.52
N ILE A 475 -17.03 1.31 14.01
CA ILE A 475 -17.61 0.02 14.40
C ILE A 475 -18.10 0.00 15.84
N THR A 476 -18.09 1.16 16.50
CA THR A 476 -18.44 1.35 17.91
C THR A 476 -19.84 1.95 18.09
N SER A 477 -20.51 2.24 16.98
CA SER A 477 -21.90 2.69 16.96
C SER A 477 -22.81 1.65 17.60
N GLU A 478 -23.98 2.09 18.04
CA GLU A 478 -24.98 1.21 18.65
C GLU A 478 -25.34 0.01 17.74
N HIS A 479 -25.51 0.27 16.44
CA HIS A 479 -26.00 -0.73 15.49
C HIS A 479 -24.89 -1.64 14.97
N VAL A 480 -23.71 -1.08 14.69
CA VAL A 480 -22.59 -1.84 14.11
C VAL A 480 -21.95 -2.75 15.15
N GLN A 481 -21.76 -2.25 16.37
CA GLN A 481 -21.08 -3.01 17.41
C GLN A 481 -21.82 -4.29 17.81
N GLU A 482 -23.14 -4.31 17.66
CA GLU A 482 -23.97 -5.48 17.95
C GLU A 482 -23.53 -6.71 17.15
N TRP A 483 -22.91 -6.50 15.99
CA TRP A 483 -22.41 -7.57 15.12
C TRP A 483 -20.90 -7.66 15.09
N THR A 484 -20.20 -6.53 15.10
CA THR A 484 -18.73 -6.54 15.01
C THR A 484 -18.09 -7.02 16.31
N MET A 485 -18.60 -6.63 17.49
CA MET A 485 -18.04 -7.05 18.78
C MET A 485 -18.13 -8.56 18.99
N PRO A 486 -19.27 -9.24 18.72
CA PRO A 486 -19.33 -10.70 18.66
C PRO A 486 -18.32 -11.32 17.69
N GLY A 487 -18.09 -10.72 16.52
CA GLY A 487 -17.08 -11.18 15.57
C GLY A 487 -15.65 -11.12 16.14
N PHE A 488 -15.31 -10.04 16.85
CA PHE A 488 -14.02 -9.91 17.54
C PHE A 488 -13.89 -10.90 18.72
N LEU A 489 -14.97 -11.19 19.44
CA LEU A 489 -15.00 -12.23 20.48
C LEU A 489 -14.79 -13.63 19.89
N ALA A 490 -15.54 -13.98 18.83
CA ALA A 490 -15.48 -15.28 18.16
C ALA A 490 -14.08 -15.56 17.59
N SER A 491 -13.42 -14.54 17.04
CA SER A 491 -12.06 -14.64 16.53
C SER A 491 -10.99 -14.69 17.64
N GLY A 492 -11.37 -14.41 18.89
CA GLY A 492 -10.45 -14.37 20.04
C GLY A 492 -9.45 -13.22 19.98
N THR A 493 -9.76 -12.15 19.24
CA THR A 493 -8.85 -11.03 19.00
C THR A 493 -9.06 -9.87 19.95
N ALA A 494 -10.24 -9.74 20.58
CA ALA A 494 -10.55 -8.69 21.55
C ALA A 494 -10.31 -9.09 23.01
N THR A 495 -10.04 -8.09 23.85
CA THR A 495 -10.04 -8.24 25.32
C THR A 495 -11.45 -8.14 25.89
N THR A 496 -11.69 -8.83 26.99
CA THR A 496 -12.94 -8.80 27.77
C THR A 496 -12.73 -8.20 29.18
N LYS A 497 -11.55 -7.63 29.44
CA LYS A 497 -11.25 -6.94 30.69
C LYS A 497 -12.08 -5.66 30.83
N GLU A 498 -12.49 -5.37 32.05
CA GLU A 498 -13.31 -4.18 32.37
C GLU A 498 -12.46 -2.96 32.73
N ASN A 499 -11.27 -3.17 33.29
CA ASN A 499 -10.38 -2.10 33.70
C ASN A 499 -9.43 -1.73 32.55
N VAL A 500 -9.46 -0.47 32.12
CA VAL A 500 -8.61 0.05 31.04
C VAL A 500 -7.13 -0.23 31.29
N SER A 501 -6.66 -0.11 32.54
CA SER A 501 -5.26 -0.34 32.91
C SER A 501 -4.80 -1.80 32.82
N GLU A 502 -5.75 -2.72 32.70
CA GLU A 502 -5.51 -4.14 32.47
C GLU A 502 -5.86 -4.56 31.04
N ALA A 503 -6.55 -3.72 30.27
CA ALA A 503 -7.08 -4.06 28.95
C ALA A 503 -6.24 -3.44 27.82
N ALA A 504 -5.85 -2.17 27.98
CA ALA A 504 -5.10 -1.41 26.98
C ALA A 504 -3.59 -1.53 27.24
N LEU A 505 -2.99 -2.62 26.73
CA LEU A 505 -1.64 -3.06 27.12
C LEU A 505 -0.65 -3.16 25.93
N PRO A 506 -0.43 -2.10 25.13
CA PRO A 506 0.50 -2.18 24.00
C PRO A 506 1.92 -2.49 24.51
N PHE A 507 2.62 -3.41 23.85
CA PHE A 507 3.99 -3.87 24.19
C PHE A 507 4.20 -4.52 25.58
N ASP A 508 3.23 -4.46 26.48
CA ASP A 508 3.32 -5.09 27.81
C ASP A 508 3.23 -6.62 27.68
N ARG A 509 3.95 -7.35 28.53
CA ARG A 509 3.94 -8.81 28.57
C ARG A 509 2.53 -9.39 28.79
N ARG A 510 1.65 -8.67 29.51
CA ARG A 510 0.29 -9.08 29.87
C ARG A 510 -0.75 -8.88 28.76
N ARG A 511 -0.35 -8.37 27.59
CA ARG A 511 -1.24 -8.12 26.44
C ARG A 511 -1.97 -9.38 25.98
N HIS A 512 -3.24 -9.25 25.62
CA HIS A 512 -4.10 -10.42 25.37
C HIS A 512 -5.29 -10.16 24.43
N GLY A 513 -5.32 -9.03 23.73
CA GLY A 513 -6.39 -8.74 22.78
C GLY A 513 -6.78 -7.27 22.75
N LEU A 514 -7.51 -6.94 21.70
CA LEU A 514 -7.75 -5.57 21.28
C LEU A 514 -8.98 -4.88 21.86
N ILE A 515 -8.85 -3.58 22.06
CA ILE A 515 -9.97 -2.65 22.26
C ILE A 515 -10.20 -1.92 20.94
N VAL A 516 -11.44 -1.89 20.47
CA VAL A 516 -11.80 -1.20 19.24
C VAL A 516 -12.06 0.28 19.48
N GLY A 517 -11.87 1.10 18.45
CA GLY A 517 -12.16 2.53 18.47
C GLY A 517 -12.82 2.99 17.18
N ALA A 518 -13.33 4.22 17.22
CA ALA A 518 -13.82 4.93 16.05
C ALA A 518 -12.97 6.18 15.77
N GLY A 519 -12.80 6.54 14.51
CA GLY A 519 -11.97 7.68 14.15
C GLY A 519 -12.18 8.16 12.73
N ALA A 520 -11.68 9.37 12.47
CA ALA A 520 -11.64 9.96 11.14
C ALA A 520 -10.26 10.60 10.90
N VAL A 521 -9.79 10.58 9.66
CA VAL A 521 -8.49 11.13 9.26
C VAL A 521 -8.65 11.89 7.96
N GLY A 522 -8.06 13.08 7.90
CA GLY A 522 -7.89 13.86 6.68
C GLY A 522 -6.41 14.16 6.48
N MET A 523 -5.90 13.97 5.27
CA MET A 523 -4.54 14.37 4.91
C MET A 523 -4.52 14.98 3.52
N VAL A 524 -3.75 16.05 3.33
CA VAL A 524 -3.45 16.60 2.02
C VAL A 524 -2.01 16.26 1.68
N ILE A 525 -1.82 15.43 0.66
CA ILE A 525 -0.52 15.07 0.12
C ILE A 525 -0.38 15.77 -1.22
N GLU A 526 0.69 16.52 -1.41
CA GLU A 526 0.92 17.27 -2.66
C GLU A 526 2.39 17.36 -3.00
N ASP A 527 2.67 17.76 -4.23
CA ASP A 527 3.98 18.25 -4.62
C ASP A 527 4.41 19.42 -3.71
N GLU A 528 5.56 19.30 -3.06
CA GLU A 528 6.07 20.31 -2.12
C GLU A 528 6.26 21.67 -2.81
N THR A 529 6.58 21.68 -4.11
CA THR A 529 6.76 22.92 -4.89
C THR A 529 5.47 23.73 -4.95
N LEU A 530 4.29 23.10 -4.95
CA LEU A 530 3.00 23.79 -4.91
C LEU A 530 2.73 24.45 -3.56
N THR A 531 3.19 23.82 -2.48
CA THR A 531 3.08 24.39 -1.13
C THR A 531 3.94 25.65 -0.99
N ARG A 532 5.16 25.60 -1.51
CA ARG A 532 6.08 26.75 -1.53
C ARG A 532 5.66 27.83 -2.52
N ALA A 533 5.11 27.46 -3.68
CA ALA A 533 4.62 28.41 -4.68
C ALA A 533 3.48 29.26 -4.13
N ARG A 534 2.59 28.68 -3.31
CA ARG A 534 1.57 29.45 -2.57
C ARG A 534 2.12 30.19 -1.34
N GLY A 535 3.42 30.19 -1.06
CA GLY A 535 4.00 30.92 0.08
C GLY A 535 3.81 30.26 1.45
N MET A 536 3.51 28.95 1.49
CA MET A 536 3.33 28.18 2.72
C MET A 536 4.45 27.16 2.92
N LYS A 537 4.68 26.80 4.18
CA LYS A 537 5.56 25.72 4.60
C LYS A 537 4.73 24.47 4.88
N PRO A 538 5.08 23.28 4.35
CA PRO A 538 4.35 22.03 4.64
C PRO A 538 4.55 21.57 6.09
N LEU A 539 3.71 20.64 6.57
CA LEU A 539 3.80 20.13 7.96
C LEU A 539 4.99 19.18 8.09
N ALA A 540 5.08 18.27 7.13
CA ALA A 540 6.15 17.31 7.01
C ALA A 540 6.42 17.06 5.53
N ARG A 541 7.63 16.60 5.22
CA ARG A 541 7.96 16.03 3.91
C ARG A 541 7.67 14.53 3.96
N LEU A 542 6.93 14.01 2.98
CA LEU A 542 6.82 12.58 2.76
C LEU A 542 8.06 12.12 1.99
N LEU A 543 8.90 11.30 2.63
CA LEU A 543 10.09 10.74 1.98
C LEU A 543 9.68 9.63 1.01
N LEU A 544 9.14 8.54 1.55
CA LEU A 544 8.63 7.42 0.77
C LEU A 544 7.48 6.74 1.50
N SER A 545 6.72 5.96 0.74
CA SER A 545 5.79 4.96 1.25
C SER A 545 6.00 3.61 0.53
N GLU A 546 5.52 2.54 1.14
CA GLU A 546 5.60 1.18 0.60
C GLU A 546 4.38 0.37 1.03
N CYS A 547 3.89 -0.51 0.17
CA CYS A 547 2.81 -1.45 0.47
C CYS A 547 3.24 -2.86 0.07
N ALA A 548 2.89 -3.85 0.90
CA ALA A 548 3.20 -5.25 0.65
C ALA A 548 2.11 -6.17 1.18
N ASN A 549 2.12 -7.42 0.71
CA ASN A 549 1.27 -8.48 1.22
C ASN A 549 2.06 -9.78 1.36
N SER A 550 2.06 -10.38 2.54
CA SER A 550 2.84 -11.61 2.80
C SER A 550 2.23 -12.88 2.19
N ALA A 551 0.98 -12.85 1.72
CA ALA A 551 0.22 -14.04 1.31
C ALA A 551 0.24 -15.18 2.35
N PHE A 552 0.37 -14.84 3.64
CA PHE A 552 0.70 -15.79 4.70
C PHE A 552 -0.53 -16.27 5.46
N HIS A 553 -1.28 -15.34 6.07
CA HIS A 553 -2.44 -15.67 6.88
C HIS A 553 -3.40 -14.49 6.99
N VAL A 554 -4.69 -14.77 7.17
CA VAL A 554 -5.72 -13.72 7.25
C VAL A 554 -5.62 -12.87 8.53
N THR A 555 -5.24 -13.46 9.67
CA THR A 555 -5.13 -12.74 10.97
C THR A 555 -3.74 -12.73 11.60
N ARG A 556 -2.71 -13.27 10.93
CA ARG A 556 -1.35 -13.33 11.46
C ARG A 556 -0.36 -12.69 10.49
N LEU A 557 0.74 -12.20 11.05
CA LEU A 557 1.82 -11.60 10.28
C LEU A 557 2.94 -12.60 10.05
N ASP A 558 3.47 -12.60 8.83
CA ASP A 558 4.76 -13.22 8.55
C ASP A 558 5.86 -12.29 9.05
N THR A 559 6.42 -12.61 10.22
CA THR A 559 7.42 -11.77 10.88
C THR A 559 8.70 -11.59 10.06
N ASP A 560 9.11 -12.59 9.27
CA ASP A 560 10.31 -12.50 8.43
C ASP A 560 10.06 -11.63 7.22
N HIS A 561 8.89 -11.78 6.59
CA HIS A 561 8.52 -10.93 5.46
C HIS A 561 8.35 -9.47 5.87
N VAL A 562 7.67 -9.19 6.99
CA VAL A 562 7.54 -7.83 7.55
C VAL A 562 8.92 -7.19 7.75
N ALA A 563 9.87 -7.95 8.32
CA ALA A 563 11.21 -7.47 8.58
C ALA A 563 12.00 -7.19 7.30
N SER A 564 11.89 -8.07 6.29
CA SER A 564 12.49 -7.84 4.97
C SER A 564 11.91 -6.62 4.25
N VAL A 565 10.59 -6.42 4.32
CA VAL A 565 9.93 -5.24 3.73
C VAL A 565 10.41 -3.96 4.39
N MET A 566 10.49 -3.91 5.73
CA MET A 566 10.98 -2.73 6.45
C MET A 566 12.46 -2.44 6.14
N GLU A 567 13.30 -3.48 6.11
CA GLU A 567 14.71 -3.34 5.77
C GLU A 567 14.90 -2.78 4.35
N ASN A 568 14.17 -3.31 3.37
CA ASN A 568 14.20 -2.83 1.99
C ASN A 568 13.69 -1.40 1.89
N PHE A 569 12.65 -1.06 2.65
CA PHE A 569 12.11 0.30 2.71
C PHE A 569 13.13 1.30 3.27
N ILE A 570 13.80 1.00 4.38
CA ILE A 570 14.86 1.85 4.93
C ILE A 570 16.04 1.98 3.95
N LYS A 571 16.50 0.87 3.35
CA LYS A 571 17.56 0.91 2.31
C LYS A 571 17.17 1.78 1.12
N LYS A 572 15.88 1.80 0.74
CA LYS A 572 15.34 2.65 -0.33
C LYS A 572 15.37 4.12 0.09
N VAL A 573 15.00 4.44 1.33
CA VAL A 573 15.12 5.81 1.89
C VAL A 573 16.58 6.26 1.89
N GLU A 574 17.52 5.44 2.39
CA GLU A 574 18.95 5.74 2.40
C GLU A 574 19.47 6.05 0.98
N ARG A 575 19.10 5.21 0.01
CA ARG A 575 19.51 5.38 -1.40
C ARG A 575 18.95 6.65 -2.04
N VAL A 576 17.68 6.96 -1.80
CA VAL A 576 17.00 8.09 -2.46
C VAL A 576 17.38 9.43 -1.84
N TYR A 577 17.53 9.48 -0.52
CA TYR A 577 17.75 10.72 0.24
C TYR A 577 19.18 10.90 0.75
N GLY A 578 20.08 9.94 0.53
CA GLY A 578 21.46 10.00 1.02
C GLY A 578 21.57 9.96 2.54
N LEU A 579 20.52 9.49 3.22
CA LEU A 579 20.48 9.33 4.67
C LEU A 579 21.21 8.04 5.07
N LYS A 580 21.76 8.00 6.28
CA LYS A 580 22.26 6.77 6.89
C LYS A 580 21.42 6.39 8.08
N LYS A 581 20.98 5.14 8.15
CA LYS A 581 20.12 4.63 9.23
C LYS A 581 20.72 4.84 10.63
N GLU A 582 22.05 4.73 10.78
CA GLU A 582 22.74 4.94 12.05
C GLU A 582 22.68 6.41 12.51
N GLU A 583 22.64 7.35 11.57
CA GLU A 583 22.60 8.79 11.83
C GLU A 583 21.16 9.27 12.11
N ILE A 584 20.16 8.68 11.44
CA ILE A 584 18.76 9.08 11.62
C ILE A 584 18.07 8.37 12.79
N ALA A 585 18.52 7.17 13.19
CA ALA A 585 17.88 6.37 14.24
C ALA A 585 17.60 7.14 15.55
N PRO A 586 18.56 7.92 16.13
CA PRO A 586 18.31 8.68 17.37
C PRO A 586 17.22 9.75 17.26
N TYR A 587 16.91 10.19 16.04
CA TYR A 587 15.93 11.23 15.75
C TYR A 587 14.66 10.65 15.10
N THR A 588 14.52 9.32 15.08
CA THR A 588 13.40 8.63 14.45
C THR A 588 12.41 8.12 15.50
N MET A 589 11.15 8.51 15.36
CA MET A 589 10.03 7.86 16.02
C MET A 589 9.49 6.75 15.12
N PHE A 590 9.32 5.55 15.66
CA PHE A 590 8.52 4.49 15.06
C PHE A 590 7.09 4.53 15.62
N MET A 591 6.13 4.91 14.78
CA MET A 591 4.71 4.89 15.13
C MET A 591 4.14 3.48 14.87
N SER A 592 3.99 2.73 15.96
CA SER A 592 3.67 1.31 15.99
C SER A 592 2.24 0.99 15.54
N HIS A 593 2.06 -0.13 14.83
CA HIS A 593 0.75 -0.72 14.58
C HIS A 593 0.22 -1.50 15.81
N GLU A 594 1.08 -2.10 16.63
CA GLU A 594 0.72 -3.02 17.72
C GLU A 594 -0.64 -2.75 18.37
N THR A 595 -1.47 -3.79 18.33
CA THR A 595 -2.87 -3.80 18.77
C THR A 595 -3.03 -4.68 20.01
N TYR A 596 -2.06 -4.64 20.95
CA TYR A 596 -2.01 -5.42 22.20
C TYR A 596 -2.42 -6.90 22.02
N THR A 597 -1.98 -7.50 20.91
CA THR A 597 -2.30 -8.90 20.56
C THR A 597 -1.40 -9.88 21.31
N PRO A 598 -1.85 -11.11 21.59
CA PRO A 598 -1.06 -12.10 22.33
C PRO A 598 0.37 -12.25 21.80
N ALA A 599 1.31 -12.50 22.71
CA ALA A 599 2.75 -12.35 22.43
C ALA A 599 3.26 -13.17 21.25
N ARG A 600 2.80 -14.42 21.11
CA ARG A 600 3.30 -15.34 20.08
C ARG A 600 2.70 -15.03 18.70
N GLY A 601 3.53 -14.50 17.80
CA GLY A 601 3.14 -14.19 16.42
C GLY A 601 2.26 -12.94 16.26
N GLY A 602 2.21 -12.09 17.30
CA GLY A 602 1.52 -10.81 17.31
C GLY A 602 2.34 -9.67 16.70
N SER A 603 1.72 -8.50 16.54
CA SER A 603 2.34 -7.37 15.82
C SER A 603 3.57 -6.79 16.52
N ALA A 604 3.62 -6.73 17.85
CA ALA A 604 4.77 -6.23 18.60
C ALA A 604 6.06 -7.01 18.28
N ALA A 605 5.99 -8.34 18.23
CA ALA A 605 7.14 -9.19 17.89
C ALA A 605 7.58 -8.98 16.43
N ALA A 606 6.63 -8.85 15.50
CA ALA A 606 6.91 -8.56 14.10
C ALA A 606 7.59 -7.19 13.94
N GLU A 607 7.10 -6.17 14.63
CA GLU A 607 7.64 -4.81 14.60
C GLU A 607 9.05 -4.74 15.19
N VAL A 608 9.27 -5.34 16.37
CA VAL A 608 10.59 -5.35 17.01
C VAL A 608 11.61 -6.10 16.15
N LYS A 609 11.24 -7.24 15.58
CA LYS A 609 12.10 -7.97 14.64
C LYS A 609 12.43 -7.12 13.41
N ALA A 610 11.43 -6.45 12.85
CA ALA A 610 11.61 -5.58 11.69
C ALA A 610 12.52 -4.39 11.98
N LEU A 611 12.37 -3.73 13.13
CA LEU A 611 13.24 -2.64 13.56
C LEU A 611 14.68 -3.11 13.76
N ARG A 612 14.89 -4.26 14.43
CA ARG A 612 16.22 -4.86 14.61
C ARG A 612 16.88 -5.18 13.28
N GLN A 613 16.14 -5.71 12.31
CA GLN A 613 16.69 -6.02 10.98
C GLN A 613 16.98 -4.75 10.17
N ALA A 614 16.06 -3.76 10.19
CA ALA A 614 16.19 -2.55 9.41
C ALA A 614 17.30 -1.62 9.93
N PHE A 615 17.37 -1.39 11.24
CA PHE A 615 18.31 -0.44 11.88
C PHE A 615 19.52 -1.12 12.53
N GLY A 616 19.56 -2.46 12.60
CA GLY A 616 20.70 -3.20 13.11
C GLY A 616 21.07 -2.79 14.54
N PRO A 617 22.36 -2.53 14.84
CA PRO A 617 22.82 -2.08 16.16
C PRO A 617 22.25 -0.73 16.63
N SER A 618 21.56 0.02 15.76
CA SER A 618 20.94 1.31 16.13
C SER A 618 19.43 1.19 16.39
N ALA A 619 18.86 -0.01 16.38
CA ALA A 619 17.42 -0.22 16.59
C ALA A 619 16.94 0.27 17.98
N ASP A 620 17.80 0.22 18.99
CA ASP A 620 17.55 0.73 20.35
C ASP A 620 17.56 2.27 20.42
N LYS A 621 18.02 2.97 19.38
CA LYS A 621 18.00 4.44 19.31
C LYS A 621 16.69 4.96 18.73
N VAL A 622 15.94 4.14 17.99
CA VAL A 622 14.63 4.49 17.46
C VAL A 622 13.60 4.44 18.58
N VAL A 623 12.90 5.55 18.82
CA VAL A 623 11.85 5.57 19.86
C VAL A 623 10.54 5.02 19.33
N VAL A 624 10.03 3.97 19.96
CA VAL A 624 8.74 3.34 19.61
C VAL A 624 7.61 4.04 20.37
N SER A 625 6.64 4.55 19.61
CA SER A 625 5.43 5.19 20.13
C SER A 625 4.19 4.43 19.67
N ASN A 626 3.15 4.40 20.51
CA ASN A 626 1.87 3.78 20.20
C ASN A 626 0.75 4.59 20.87
N VAL A 627 -0.36 4.78 20.16
CA VAL A 627 -1.49 5.59 20.64
C VAL A 627 -2.78 4.79 20.86
N LYS A 628 -2.82 3.53 20.39
CA LYS A 628 -4.01 2.68 20.49
C LYS A 628 -4.38 2.36 21.94
N GLY A 629 -3.41 2.42 22.84
CA GLY A 629 -3.65 2.34 24.29
C GLY A 629 -4.55 3.46 24.84
N PHE A 630 -4.70 4.56 24.12
CA PHE A 630 -5.54 5.70 24.50
C PHE A 630 -6.78 5.83 23.61
N THR A 631 -6.64 5.55 22.31
CA THR A 631 -7.71 5.75 21.31
C THR A 631 -8.49 4.48 20.99
N GLY A 632 -8.12 3.33 21.55
CA GLY A 632 -8.49 2.04 20.98
C GLY A 632 -7.95 1.88 19.55
N HIS A 633 -8.34 0.79 18.89
CA HIS A 633 -7.99 0.54 17.50
C HIS A 633 -9.08 1.05 16.54
N THR A 634 -8.80 2.17 15.87
CA THR A 634 -9.72 2.86 14.93
C THR A 634 -9.84 2.24 13.55
N MET A 635 -9.57 0.93 13.44
CA MET A 635 -9.69 0.15 12.20
C MET A 635 -8.93 0.77 11.03
N GLY A 636 -9.59 1.01 9.89
CA GLY A 636 -9.00 1.59 8.69
C GLY A 636 -8.75 3.10 8.75
N ALA A 637 -9.31 3.80 9.75
CA ALA A 637 -9.04 5.20 10.03
C ALA A 637 -7.77 5.34 10.89
N GLY A 638 -6.61 5.32 10.23
CA GLY A 638 -5.30 5.33 10.88
C GLY A 638 -4.97 6.68 11.52
N LEU A 639 -5.52 6.96 12.71
CA LEU A 639 -5.20 8.17 13.48
C LEU A 639 -3.69 8.33 13.69
N GLU A 640 -2.96 7.23 13.73
CA GLU A 640 -1.50 7.20 13.83
C GLU A 640 -0.79 7.94 12.70
N ASP A 641 -1.35 7.97 11.49
CA ASP A 641 -0.73 8.66 10.35
C ASP A 641 -0.69 10.19 10.61
N VAL A 642 -1.78 10.77 11.11
CA VAL A 642 -1.84 12.22 11.43
C VAL A 642 -1.20 12.54 12.78
N VAL A 643 -1.30 11.65 13.76
CA VAL A 643 -0.63 11.81 15.05
C VAL A 643 0.90 11.75 14.87
N ALA A 644 1.42 10.92 13.97
CA ALA A 644 2.85 10.88 13.67
C ALA A 644 3.36 12.21 13.12
N VAL A 645 2.62 12.85 12.21
CA VAL A 645 2.95 14.18 11.69
C VAL A 645 2.87 15.23 12.81
N ARG A 646 1.82 15.20 13.64
CA ARG A 646 1.69 16.14 14.76
C ARG A 646 2.79 15.96 15.81
N ALA A 647 3.19 14.72 16.10
CA ALA A 647 4.32 14.40 16.97
C ALA A 647 5.64 14.94 16.42
N LEU A 648 5.89 14.84 15.10
CA LEU A 648 7.04 15.49 14.47
C LEU A 648 7.02 17.00 14.71
N ASN A 649 5.88 17.66 14.50
CA ASN A 649 5.80 19.11 14.61
C ASN A 649 6.00 19.61 16.05
N THR A 650 5.46 18.91 17.04
CA THR A 650 5.52 19.29 18.46
C THR A 650 6.76 18.76 19.18
N GLY A 651 7.35 17.67 18.67
CA GLY A 651 8.35 16.88 19.39
C GLY A 651 7.77 16.13 20.59
N ILE A 652 6.45 16.05 20.76
CA ILE A 652 5.80 15.37 21.88
C ILE A 652 5.29 14.01 21.41
N ILE A 653 5.55 12.97 22.21
CA ILE A 653 4.95 11.64 22.05
C ILE A 653 4.41 11.15 23.39
N PRO A 654 3.32 10.35 23.41
CA PRO A 654 2.77 9.84 24.65
C PRO A 654 3.61 8.66 25.17
N PRO A 655 3.52 8.33 26.47
CA PRO A 655 4.06 7.09 26.99
C PRO A 655 3.31 5.88 26.41
N ILE A 656 3.93 4.70 26.44
CA ILE A 656 3.20 3.45 26.19
C ILE A 656 2.15 3.26 27.30
N ALA A 657 0.87 3.25 26.93
CA ALA A 657 -0.23 3.18 27.88
C ALA A 657 -0.14 1.93 28.78
N ASN A 658 -0.33 2.12 30.09
CA ASN A 658 -0.47 1.06 31.09
C ASN A 658 0.66 0.01 31.13
N TYR A 659 1.84 0.33 30.60
CA TYR A 659 3.01 -0.55 30.59
C TYR A 659 3.57 -0.72 32.02
N LYS A 660 3.65 -1.97 32.48
CA LYS A 660 4.16 -2.34 33.81
C LYS A 660 5.12 -3.54 33.75
N GLU A 661 4.84 -4.52 32.89
CA GLU A 661 5.64 -5.74 32.78
C GLU A 661 6.38 -5.79 31.45
N ALA A 662 7.72 -5.78 31.54
CA ALA A 662 8.56 -5.93 30.37
C ALA A 662 8.45 -7.34 29.78
N ASP A 663 8.31 -7.39 28.46
CA ASP A 663 8.37 -8.63 27.71
C ASP A 663 9.84 -8.93 27.33
N PRO A 664 10.44 -10.02 27.85
CA PRO A 664 11.81 -10.40 27.52
C PRO A 664 12.06 -10.59 26.02
N GLU A 665 11.06 -10.97 25.23
CA GLU A 665 11.20 -11.15 23.78
C GLU A 665 11.40 -9.81 23.05
N LEU A 666 10.89 -8.72 23.65
CA LEU A 666 10.94 -7.36 23.13
C LEU A 666 12.10 -6.53 23.74
N ALA A 667 12.97 -7.16 24.52
CA ALA A 667 14.08 -6.49 25.22
C ALA A 667 15.00 -5.70 24.27
N GLY A 668 15.51 -4.57 24.74
CA GLY A 668 16.43 -3.73 23.97
C GLY A 668 15.78 -2.86 22.89
N ILE A 669 14.45 -2.74 22.88
CA ILE A 669 13.75 -1.70 22.11
C ILE A 669 13.50 -0.48 23.00
N ASN A 670 13.57 0.72 22.44
CA ASN A 670 13.35 1.98 23.16
C ASN A 670 11.88 2.39 23.09
N LEU A 671 11.08 1.94 24.06
CA LEU A 671 9.69 2.35 24.21
C LEU A 671 9.58 3.78 24.74
N SER A 672 8.65 4.56 24.19
CA SER A 672 8.36 5.92 24.63
C SER A 672 7.98 5.99 26.10
N LYS A 673 8.59 6.94 26.83
CA LYS A 673 8.30 7.25 28.23
C LYS A 673 7.37 8.46 28.38
N GLY A 674 6.91 9.02 27.26
CA GLY A 674 6.16 10.26 27.23
C GLY A 674 7.06 11.50 27.27
N GLY A 675 6.55 12.62 26.73
CA GLY A 675 7.21 13.91 26.80
C GLY A 675 7.91 14.32 25.50
N HIS A 676 8.93 15.18 25.63
CA HIS A 676 9.61 15.80 24.50
C HIS A 676 10.81 14.98 24.00
N TYR A 677 10.91 14.86 22.68
CA TYR A 677 11.98 14.21 21.95
C TYR A 677 12.42 15.10 20.77
N ASP A 678 13.71 15.08 20.41
CA ASP A 678 14.19 15.76 19.20
C ASP A 678 13.88 14.91 17.95
N LEU A 679 12.62 14.88 17.55
CA LEU A 679 12.16 14.07 16.42
C LEU A 679 12.45 14.76 15.09
N LYS A 680 13.21 14.13 14.20
CA LYS A 680 13.37 14.58 12.80
C LYS A 680 12.62 13.70 11.82
N TYR A 681 12.41 12.43 12.15
CA TYR A 681 11.78 11.46 11.27
C TYR A 681 10.68 10.67 11.99
N ALA A 682 9.63 10.32 11.27
CA ALA A 682 8.61 9.40 11.73
C ALA A 682 8.47 8.26 10.72
N LEU A 683 8.73 7.03 11.17
CA LEU A 683 8.45 5.79 10.47
C LEU A 683 7.11 5.24 10.96
N ARG A 684 6.10 5.24 10.11
CA ARG A 684 4.80 4.63 10.38
C ARG A 684 4.75 3.25 9.75
N PHE A 685 4.36 2.24 10.52
CA PHE A 685 3.99 0.92 10.04
C PHE A 685 2.52 0.66 10.36
N ALA A 686 1.77 0.14 9.40
CA ALA A 686 0.41 -0.32 9.55
C ALA A 686 0.28 -1.74 8.98
N ALA A 687 -0.44 -2.60 9.70
CA ALA A 687 -0.73 -3.96 9.26
C ALA A 687 -2.23 -4.22 9.37
N GLY A 688 -2.81 -4.92 8.41
CA GLY A 688 -4.24 -5.25 8.37
C GLY A 688 -4.48 -6.75 8.21
N PHE A 689 -5.69 -7.19 8.53
CA PHE A 689 -6.14 -8.54 8.16
C PHE A 689 -5.97 -8.78 6.66
N GLY A 690 -5.76 -10.04 6.28
CA GLY A 690 -5.40 -10.41 4.91
C GLY A 690 -3.92 -10.26 4.60
N SER A 691 -3.05 -10.13 5.61
CA SER A 691 -1.60 -9.87 5.45
C SER A 691 -1.29 -8.54 4.74
N HIS A 692 -2.20 -7.56 4.75
CA HIS A 692 -1.93 -6.22 4.23
C HIS A 692 -0.91 -5.50 5.10
N MET A 693 0.08 -4.85 4.50
CA MET A 693 1.05 -4.02 5.20
C MET A 693 1.32 -2.75 4.41
N ALA A 694 1.47 -1.64 5.14
CA ALA A 694 1.84 -0.36 4.57
C ALA A 694 2.82 0.36 5.49
N MET A 695 3.76 1.09 4.92
CA MET A 695 4.74 1.90 5.62
C MET A 695 4.85 3.28 4.99
N SER A 696 5.13 4.29 5.80
CA SER A 696 5.51 5.61 5.31
C SER A 696 6.57 6.23 6.20
N MET A 697 7.50 6.98 5.61
CA MET A 697 8.48 7.75 6.35
C MET A 697 8.32 9.24 6.05
N THR A 698 8.20 10.03 7.10
CA THR A 698 8.07 11.50 7.00
C THR A 698 9.23 12.19 7.73
N GLU A 699 9.62 13.35 7.21
CA GLU A 699 10.66 14.21 7.76
C GLU A 699 10.03 15.52 8.26
N ARG A 700 10.47 15.98 9.43
CA ARG A 700 10.06 17.26 10.01
C ARG A 700 10.64 18.40 9.19
N VAL A 701 9.76 19.20 8.62
CA VAL A 701 10.13 20.46 7.94
C VAL A 701 9.61 21.67 8.69
N TRP A 702 8.48 21.58 9.39
CA TRP A 702 7.91 22.65 10.23
C TRP A 702 7.80 22.22 11.70
N LYS A 703 8.00 23.17 12.62
CA LYS A 703 7.82 22.98 14.07
C LYS A 703 6.63 23.80 14.57
N ALA A 704 5.86 23.22 15.49
CA ALA A 704 4.76 23.91 16.15
C ALA A 704 5.26 25.19 16.83
N GLY A 705 4.50 26.28 16.69
CA GLY A 705 4.89 27.62 17.14
C GLY A 705 5.59 28.47 16.09
N GLU A 706 6.14 27.89 15.01
CA GLU A 706 6.64 28.64 13.87
C GLU A 706 5.50 29.10 12.94
N SER A 707 5.69 30.21 12.21
CA SER A 707 4.78 30.60 11.14
C SER A 707 4.70 29.51 10.07
N ARG A 708 3.48 29.22 9.64
CA ARG A 708 3.18 28.36 8.47
C ARG A 708 3.31 29.10 7.15
N TYR A 709 3.30 30.42 7.17
CA TYR A 709 3.53 31.27 6.01
C TYR A 709 5.02 31.56 5.91
N GLU A 710 5.65 31.01 4.87
CA GLU A 710 7.01 31.36 4.46
C GLU A 710 7.01 32.77 3.86
N ASP A 711 5.92 33.15 3.18
CA ASP A 711 5.70 34.46 2.58
C ASP A 711 4.22 34.78 2.48
N GLN A 712 3.74 35.62 3.41
CA GLN A 712 2.34 36.02 3.49
C GLN A 712 1.88 36.80 2.24
N ALA A 713 2.76 37.61 1.65
CA ALA A 713 2.42 38.41 0.48
C ALA A 713 2.21 37.51 -0.74
N ARG A 714 3.05 36.49 -0.90
CA ARG A 714 2.91 35.46 -1.94
C ARG A 714 1.66 34.60 -1.74
N TYR A 715 1.33 34.21 -0.51
CA TYR A 715 0.06 33.53 -0.25
C TYR A 715 -1.13 34.41 -0.65
N ASN A 716 -1.14 35.68 -0.22
CA ASN A 716 -2.21 36.61 -0.59
C ASN A 716 -2.30 36.84 -2.11
N ALA A 717 -1.17 36.93 -2.81
CA ALA A 717 -1.12 37.04 -4.27
C ALA A 717 -1.68 35.78 -4.94
N TRP A 718 -1.27 34.59 -4.48
CA TRP A 718 -1.78 33.31 -4.96
C TRP A 718 -3.30 33.20 -4.78
N ILE A 719 -3.84 33.62 -3.62
CA ILE A 719 -5.29 33.62 -3.37
C ILE A 719 -6.04 34.51 -4.37
N ARG A 720 -5.53 35.71 -4.65
CA ARG A 720 -6.12 36.62 -5.65
C ARG A 720 -6.10 36.01 -7.05
N GLU A 721 -4.98 35.36 -7.42
CA GLU A 721 -4.82 34.68 -8.69
C GLU A 721 -5.83 33.54 -8.86
N VAL A 722 -5.85 32.58 -7.92
CA VAL A 722 -6.70 31.39 -8.08
C VAL A 722 -8.19 31.71 -7.91
N SER A 723 -8.54 32.72 -7.12
CA SER A 723 -9.94 33.13 -6.96
C SER A 723 -10.45 34.05 -8.09
N GLY A 724 -9.56 34.73 -8.80
CA GLY A 724 -9.88 35.80 -9.73
C GLY A 724 -10.27 37.13 -9.06
N ASP A 725 -10.32 37.20 -7.72
CA ASP A 725 -10.68 38.42 -6.99
C ASP A 725 -9.41 39.20 -6.57
N PRO A 726 -9.11 40.37 -7.15
CA PRO A 726 -7.94 41.17 -6.79
C PRO A 726 -7.98 41.69 -5.34
N ALA A 727 -9.15 41.70 -4.71
CA ALA A 727 -9.38 42.08 -3.33
C ALA A 727 -9.87 40.89 -2.49
N ALA A 728 -9.45 39.66 -2.81
CA ALA A 728 -9.85 38.47 -2.07
C ALA A 728 -9.55 38.57 -0.57
N GLU A 729 -10.54 38.25 0.25
CA GLU A 729 -10.44 38.13 1.72
C GLU A 729 -10.80 36.70 2.11
N LEU A 730 -10.06 36.11 3.06
CA LEU A 730 -10.35 34.78 3.58
C LEU A 730 -11.24 34.84 4.82
N GLU A 731 -12.12 33.85 4.94
CA GLU A 731 -12.90 33.60 6.15
C GLU A 731 -12.98 32.09 6.42
N VAL A 732 -13.32 31.73 7.65
CA VAL A 732 -13.65 30.35 8.02
C VAL A 732 -15.11 30.32 8.43
N VAL A 733 -15.91 29.55 7.69
CA VAL A 733 -17.34 29.38 7.97
C VAL A 733 -17.66 27.89 7.88
N PHE A 734 -18.34 27.35 8.90
CA PHE A 734 -18.59 25.91 9.03
C PHE A 734 -17.31 25.08 8.85
N ASN A 735 -16.28 25.42 9.62
CA ASN A 735 -14.96 24.78 9.57
C ASN A 735 -14.26 24.78 8.19
N THR A 736 -14.82 25.47 7.20
CA THR A 736 -14.32 25.51 5.83
C THR A 736 -13.59 26.82 5.60
N LEU A 737 -12.31 26.73 5.22
CA LEU A 737 -11.57 27.88 4.73
C LEU A 737 -12.14 28.28 3.36
N ARG A 738 -12.54 29.54 3.19
CA ARG A 738 -13.09 30.02 1.92
C ARG A 738 -12.77 31.49 1.68
N VAL A 739 -12.82 31.89 0.41
CA VAL A 739 -12.80 33.31 0.04
C VAL A 739 -14.18 33.89 0.33
N LYS A 740 -14.23 34.99 1.09
CA LYS A 740 -15.46 35.66 1.50
C LYS A 740 -16.30 36.04 0.29
N ASP A 741 -17.56 35.61 0.30
CA ASP A 741 -18.50 35.95 -0.76
C ASP A 741 -19.02 37.39 -0.57
N LYS A 742 -18.73 38.26 -1.54
CA LYS A 742 -19.15 39.67 -1.55
C LYS A 742 -20.58 39.86 -2.07
N LYS A 743 -21.36 38.78 -2.25
CA LYS A 743 -22.77 38.76 -2.66
C LYS A 743 -23.02 39.57 -3.95
N THR A 744 -22.49 39.07 -5.06
CA THR A 744 -22.58 39.71 -6.39
C THR A 744 -23.78 39.26 -7.22
N ALA A 745 -24.88 38.81 -6.61
CA ALA A 745 -26.09 38.43 -7.33
C ALA A 745 -26.55 39.57 -8.27
N GLY A 746 -26.48 39.34 -9.59
CA GLY A 746 -26.83 40.33 -10.63
C GLY A 746 -25.68 41.17 -11.23
N LYS A 747 -24.44 41.07 -10.73
CA LYS A 747 -23.25 41.66 -11.38
C LYS A 747 -22.37 40.55 -11.98
N PRO A 748 -21.67 40.80 -13.11
CA PRO A 748 -20.68 39.84 -13.62
C PRO A 748 -19.64 39.59 -12.52
N PRO A 749 -19.37 38.34 -12.14
CA PRO A 749 -18.28 38.04 -11.23
C PRO A 749 -16.95 38.53 -11.81
N ALA A 750 -16.00 38.90 -10.96
CA ALA A 750 -14.58 39.00 -11.34
C ALA A 750 -13.97 37.59 -11.52
N LEU A 751 -14.68 36.67 -12.20
CA LEU A 751 -14.19 35.32 -12.46
C LEU A 751 -13.12 35.36 -13.57
N PRO A 752 -12.13 34.45 -13.55
CA PRO A 752 -11.33 34.19 -14.74
C PRO A 752 -12.29 33.68 -15.84
N ALA A 753 -12.19 34.29 -17.02
CA ALA A 753 -12.99 33.90 -18.17
C ALA A 753 -12.92 32.38 -18.38
N ALA A 754 -14.07 31.74 -18.62
CA ALA A 754 -14.05 30.41 -19.21
C ALA A 754 -13.18 30.50 -20.49
N PRO A 755 -12.29 29.52 -20.76
CA PRO A 755 -11.51 29.57 -21.97
C PRO A 755 -12.48 29.62 -23.15
N VAL A 756 -12.45 30.74 -23.87
CA VAL A 756 -12.87 30.76 -25.26
C VAL A 756 -11.98 29.71 -25.91
N LYS A 757 -12.56 28.60 -26.36
CA LYS A 757 -11.88 27.77 -27.34
C LYS A 757 -11.72 28.63 -28.58
N GLU A 758 -10.59 29.31 -28.70
CA GLU A 758 -10.15 29.74 -30.02
C GLU A 758 -10.02 28.47 -30.88
N PRO A 759 -10.66 28.42 -32.05
CA PRO A 759 -10.49 27.30 -32.95
C PRO A 759 -9.04 27.31 -33.40
N VAL A 760 -8.25 26.37 -32.89
CA VAL A 760 -6.95 26.03 -33.48
C VAL A 760 -7.22 25.69 -34.94
N GLY A 761 -6.61 26.47 -35.84
CA GLY A 761 -6.72 26.29 -37.28
C GLY A 761 -6.45 24.84 -37.65
N VAL A 762 -7.50 24.12 -38.03
CA VAL A 762 -7.41 22.79 -38.60
C VAL A 762 -6.91 22.99 -40.03
N ALA A 763 -5.71 22.51 -40.32
CA ALA A 763 -5.24 22.35 -41.68
C ALA A 763 -6.27 21.53 -42.46
N ALA A 764 -6.67 22.05 -43.63
CA ALA A 764 -7.77 21.54 -44.43
C ALA A 764 -7.65 20.02 -44.70
N ALA A 765 -8.63 19.26 -44.23
CA ALA A 765 -8.86 17.90 -44.68
C ALA A 765 -9.49 17.94 -46.09
N PRO A 766 -9.07 17.09 -47.04
CA PRO A 766 -9.68 17.04 -48.36
C PRO A 766 -11.12 16.51 -48.29
N ALA A 767 -11.96 17.06 -49.17
CA ALA A 767 -13.40 16.92 -49.22
C ALA A 767 -13.93 15.47 -49.21
N ALA A 768 -14.99 15.27 -48.43
CA ALA A 768 -15.74 14.02 -48.35
C ALA A 768 -16.52 13.73 -49.64
N LYS A 769 -16.44 12.48 -50.13
CA LYS A 769 -17.33 11.92 -51.15
C LYS A 769 -18.65 11.44 -50.51
N PRO A 770 -19.76 11.35 -51.28
CA PRO A 770 -21.09 11.11 -50.74
C PRO A 770 -21.27 9.70 -50.18
N ALA A 771 -22.06 9.61 -49.12
CA ALA A 771 -22.42 8.37 -48.44
C ALA A 771 -23.17 7.39 -49.36
N ALA A 772 -22.74 6.13 -49.37
CA ALA A 772 -23.49 5.00 -49.92
C ALA A 772 -24.22 4.26 -48.78
N ALA A 773 -25.44 3.83 -49.07
CA ALA A 773 -26.41 3.26 -48.15
C ALA A 773 -25.96 1.93 -47.51
N ALA A 774 -26.47 1.70 -46.30
CA ALA A 774 -26.23 0.50 -45.49
C ALA A 774 -26.83 -0.77 -46.13
N PRO A 775 -26.11 -1.92 -46.14
CA PRO A 775 -26.72 -3.21 -46.42
C PRO A 775 -27.48 -3.74 -45.20
N GLN A 776 -28.71 -4.19 -45.45
CA GLN A 776 -29.55 -4.91 -44.51
C GLN A 776 -28.98 -6.32 -44.25
N HIS A 777 -28.90 -6.73 -42.98
CA HIS A 777 -28.60 -8.10 -42.59
C HIS A 777 -29.80 -9.01 -42.88
N TYR A 778 -29.64 -9.94 -43.82
CA TYR A 778 -30.49 -11.14 -43.94
C TYR A 778 -29.95 -12.26 -43.06
N ALA A 779 -30.83 -12.94 -42.34
CA ALA A 779 -30.53 -14.14 -41.56
C ALA A 779 -30.64 -15.39 -42.44
N GLU A 780 -29.63 -16.26 -42.39
CA GLU A 780 -29.70 -17.64 -42.93
C GLU A 780 -29.40 -18.69 -41.83
N PRO A 781 -29.95 -19.91 -41.94
CA PRO A 781 -29.97 -20.89 -40.86
C PRO A 781 -28.67 -21.73 -40.76
N LYS A 782 -28.35 -22.12 -39.53
CA LYS A 782 -27.15 -22.89 -39.15
C LYS A 782 -27.33 -24.41 -39.41
N PRO A 783 -26.35 -25.14 -39.98
CA PRO A 783 -26.43 -26.60 -40.14
C PRO A 783 -26.05 -27.36 -38.85
N ALA A 784 -26.62 -28.57 -38.68
CA ALA A 784 -26.35 -29.48 -37.56
C ALA A 784 -25.00 -30.24 -37.70
N PRO A 785 -24.34 -30.66 -36.60
CA PRO A 785 -23.04 -31.33 -36.65
C PRO A 785 -23.13 -32.84 -36.95
N ALA A 786 -22.16 -33.35 -37.72
CA ALA A 786 -21.98 -34.77 -38.05
C ALA A 786 -21.16 -35.55 -36.98
N PRO A 787 -21.27 -36.90 -36.90
CA PRO A 787 -20.63 -37.70 -35.86
C PRO A 787 -19.14 -37.96 -36.11
N ARG A 788 -18.35 -38.07 -35.02
CA ARG A 788 -16.91 -38.36 -35.01
C ARG A 788 -16.62 -39.87 -35.10
N PRO A 789 -15.58 -40.34 -35.84
CA PRO A 789 -15.16 -41.74 -35.82
C PRO A 789 -14.34 -42.08 -34.56
N ALA A 790 -14.41 -43.35 -34.12
CA ALA A 790 -13.68 -43.89 -32.98
C ALA A 790 -12.17 -44.08 -33.26
N ALA A 791 -11.35 -43.89 -32.24
CA ALA A 791 -9.88 -44.05 -32.29
C ALA A 791 -9.45 -45.52 -32.15
N PRO A 792 -8.36 -45.95 -32.82
CA PRO A 792 -7.79 -47.28 -32.63
C PRO A 792 -7.02 -47.37 -31.31
N SER A 793 -7.21 -48.47 -30.59
CA SER A 793 -6.50 -48.84 -29.36
C SER A 793 -5.21 -49.60 -29.67
N GLY A 794 -4.10 -49.23 -29.02
CA GLY A 794 -2.99 -50.16 -28.76
C GLY A 794 -1.57 -49.68 -29.09
N LEU A 795 -1.07 -48.64 -28.42
CA LEU A 795 0.37 -48.43 -28.24
C LEU A 795 0.60 -48.00 -26.79
N SER A 796 1.43 -48.74 -26.05
CA SER A 796 1.79 -48.37 -24.68
C SER A 796 2.89 -47.31 -24.72
N GLU A 797 2.80 -46.37 -23.78
CA GLU A 797 3.75 -45.26 -23.64
C GLU A 797 5.20 -45.76 -23.46
N GLU A 798 5.38 -46.88 -22.76
CA GLU A 798 6.69 -47.54 -22.61
C GLU A 798 7.28 -48.04 -23.94
N SER A 799 6.48 -48.65 -24.81
CA SER A 799 6.96 -49.16 -26.10
C SER A 799 7.45 -48.04 -27.02
N VAL A 800 6.79 -46.88 -26.96
CA VAL A 800 7.18 -45.70 -27.72
C VAL A 800 8.44 -45.09 -27.11
N LYS A 801 8.52 -45.04 -25.78
CA LYS A 801 9.68 -44.48 -25.06
C LYS A 801 10.96 -45.30 -25.31
N GLU A 802 10.87 -46.63 -25.32
CA GLU A 802 12.03 -47.49 -25.61
C GLU A 802 12.52 -47.35 -27.04
N ALA A 803 11.62 -47.32 -28.03
CA ALA A 803 12.00 -47.17 -29.43
C ALA A 803 12.68 -45.82 -29.71
N VAL A 804 12.22 -44.76 -29.06
CA VAL A 804 12.80 -43.42 -29.18
C VAL A 804 14.19 -43.34 -28.51
N LEU A 805 14.35 -43.90 -27.31
CA LEU A 805 15.67 -43.94 -26.64
C LEU A 805 16.69 -44.73 -27.46
N ALA A 806 16.30 -45.88 -28.02
CA ALA A 806 17.20 -46.70 -28.83
C ALA A 806 17.71 -45.98 -30.09
N MET A 807 16.81 -45.27 -30.80
CA MET A 807 17.23 -44.45 -31.94
C MET A 807 18.16 -43.31 -31.53
N ILE A 808 17.89 -42.62 -30.42
CA ILE A 808 18.71 -41.49 -29.98
C ILE A 808 20.11 -41.98 -29.59
N THR A 809 20.22 -43.10 -28.87
CA THR A 809 21.52 -43.70 -28.54
C THR A 809 22.29 -44.10 -29.80
N GLU A 810 21.66 -44.79 -30.76
CA GLU A 810 22.31 -45.21 -32.01
C GLU A 810 22.81 -44.00 -32.82
N LYS A 811 22.02 -42.92 -32.89
CA LYS A 811 22.34 -41.75 -33.71
C LYS A 811 23.25 -40.74 -33.03
N THR A 812 23.39 -40.77 -31.70
CA THR A 812 24.18 -39.75 -30.99
C THR A 812 25.42 -40.32 -30.29
N GLY A 813 25.47 -41.64 -30.06
CA GLY A 813 26.54 -42.31 -29.33
C GLY A 813 26.48 -42.13 -27.80
N TYR A 814 25.46 -41.44 -27.28
CA TYR A 814 25.28 -41.28 -25.82
C TYR A 814 24.66 -42.54 -25.18
N PRO A 815 25.20 -43.03 -24.04
CA PRO A 815 24.64 -44.16 -23.30
C PRO A 815 23.19 -43.94 -22.86
N LYS A 816 22.36 -44.99 -22.94
CA LYS A 816 20.90 -44.94 -22.68
C LYS A 816 20.56 -44.42 -21.28
N ASP A 817 21.42 -44.65 -20.30
CA ASP A 817 21.27 -44.22 -18.90
C ASP A 817 21.55 -42.72 -18.66
N MET A 818 22.13 -42.01 -19.63
CA MET A 818 22.31 -40.55 -19.58
C MET A 818 21.21 -39.77 -20.31
N LEU A 819 20.22 -40.46 -20.86
CA LEU A 819 19.13 -39.87 -21.66
C LEU A 819 17.82 -39.94 -20.86
N GLU A 820 17.35 -38.79 -20.36
CA GLU A 820 16.01 -38.67 -19.76
C GLU A 820 14.98 -38.30 -20.85
N LEU A 821 13.91 -39.10 -20.95
CA LEU A 821 12.75 -38.86 -21.81
C LEU A 821 11.50 -38.54 -20.99
#